data_AF-A0A9D7SEY0-F1
#
_entry.id   AF-A0A9D7SEY0-F1
#
_cell.length_a   1.000
_cell.length_b   1.000
_cell.length_c   1.000
_cell.angle_alpha   90.00
_cell.angle_beta   90.00
_cell.angle_gamma   90.00
#
_symmetry.space_group_name_H-M   'P 1'
#
loop_
_entity.id
_entity.type
_entity.pdbx_description
1 polymer ?
#
loop_
_entity_poly.entity_id
_entity_poly.type
_entity_poly.pdbx_seq_one_letter_code
_entity_poly.pdbx_strand_id
1 'polypeptide(L)'
;MPILSFALLRKPLVIAAALLLALGCSLHKANKAYDEGRFDEAVAEYRAVLRSDPSNPKARIGIKRASLRAAEHHMALARQAELKGYSDTVLLEVRKALVLDPDSQIAQEWLIRLEQKLARDKAEADSVDDLEAMKIKADAVNVVQLNPRSIDGIDLNFSRKTSLREIFATLSRASGVNIIAHTSYQDQSISIDLRGLPFQRVLDTLMLQNDLFFKVIDKNTIMVFKATPQNREQFENQIIKTYYLSHADPNELRSTLTTINNQLKVFTDKRTNAIIVKAKPLELSIVDQVIRTLDKPKAEVMIYLELMEVTENSLEQIGLLPVINASDTSGTYRLGATTVNNTSGLNTNSGFTKIHTADIRVLFPNLALDFLKSNGDARLVASPNVRVLSGEVGEVNIGEKISTTQSQISGLGGTSGATTAASSLLGGAAQTSFSYEDVGVKIKVEPRVNNNGEITLKIESLVTTLKSGSTPGRPDLGKREIKTIARLRDGETAIFGGLLKDEEQKSLQGIWGLSSIPLIGKLLGHTNNTKAKTDVLLTIRAVLVRKPVLTEQDMAPFNPEDATSKAGPFAPVAPKKAKAPVPAPVAPKPPPVPPMPPPPPIVQPTPAQPPPPPPPGPDNGTPDAKPGAPALPPAPSDLVFFMSPVASEIKVGEKVRISLTVSGGGGLSSGTLELRLPPGLRFLGLSPGEFVTGDGGSLEQFPGKDGILRLVFKRSPTGTDAGPFATLELEGLSAGNAPVLIQSGQFLMGTSPISGRWSNALVTVQ
;
A
#
# COMPACT_ATOMS: atom_id res chain seq x y z
N MET A 1 -32.69 86.73 57.55
CA MET A 1 -32.40 87.07 56.13
C MET A 1 -30.91 86.91 55.88
N PRO A 2 -30.42 86.45 54.71
CA PRO A 2 -31.13 85.85 53.57
C PRO A 2 -30.68 84.42 53.22
N ILE A 3 -31.52 83.79 52.41
CA ILE A 3 -31.35 82.56 51.63
C ILE A 3 -30.34 82.84 50.50
N LEU A 4 -29.42 81.92 50.16
CA LEU A 4 -29.09 81.60 48.75
C LEU A 4 -28.09 80.43 48.60
N SER A 5 -28.44 79.51 47.68
CA SER A 5 -27.54 78.71 46.83
C SER A 5 -26.83 77.45 47.38
N PHE A 6 -27.63 76.44 47.77
CA PHE A 6 -27.19 75.02 47.77
C PHE A 6 -27.48 74.27 46.44
N ALA A 7 -27.78 74.99 45.35
CA ALA A 7 -28.31 74.39 44.12
C ALA A 7 -27.27 74.03 43.04
N LEU A 8 -26.00 74.46 43.16
CA LEU A 8 -25.01 74.33 42.07
C LEU A 8 -24.07 73.11 42.16
N LEU A 9 -23.95 72.44 43.32
CA LEU A 9 -23.09 71.26 43.46
C LEU A 9 -23.78 69.91 43.19
N ARG A 10 -25.13 69.88 43.09
CA ARG A 10 -25.88 68.62 42.86
C ARG A 10 -25.75 68.10 41.42
N LYS A 11 -25.63 68.96 40.41
CA LYS A 11 -25.59 68.53 39.00
C LYS A 11 -24.36 67.68 38.64
N PRO A 12 -23.10 68.06 38.96
CA PRO A 12 -21.94 67.22 38.64
C PRO A 12 -21.90 65.93 39.46
N LEU A 13 -22.39 65.96 40.71
CA LEU A 13 -22.43 64.79 41.59
C LEU A 13 -23.52 63.78 41.17
N VAL A 14 -24.66 64.26 40.66
CA VAL A 14 -25.72 63.41 40.10
C VAL A 14 -25.30 62.82 38.75
N ILE A 15 -24.57 63.55 37.92
CA ILE A 15 -24.04 63.03 36.64
C ILE A 15 -22.93 61.99 36.90
N ALA A 16 -22.03 62.23 37.85
CA ALA A 16 -21.00 61.27 38.24
C ALA A 16 -21.61 60.00 38.89
N ALA A 17 -22.63 60.15 39.73
CA ALA A 17 -23.36 59.04 40.32
C ALA A 17 -24.16 58.23 39.26
N ALA A 18 -24.76 58.91 38.28
CA ALA A 18 -25.46 58.25 37.17
C ALA A 18 -24.50 57.47 36.25
N LEU A 19 -23.29 57.99 36.02
CA LEU A 19 -22.26 57.32 35.22
C LEU A 19 -21.71 56.07 35.94
N LEU A 20 -21.50 56.16 37.26
CA LEU A 20 -21.08 55.02 38.11
C LEU A 20 -22.17 53.94 38.21
N LEU A 21 -23.45 54.32 38.29
CA LEU A 21 -24.57 53.37 38.31
C LEU A 21 -24.78 52.69 36.94
N ALA A 22 -24.65 53.43 35.83
CA ALA A 22 -24.77 52.86 34.49
C ALA A 22 -23.63 51.88 34.17
N LEU A 23 -22.39 52.19 34.58
CA LEU A 23 -21.22 51.30 34.45
C LEU A 23 -21.32 50.07 35.36
N GLY A 24 -21.92 50.21 36.54
CA GLY A 24 -22.21 49.09 37.45
C GLY A 24 -23.21 48.11 36.85
N CYS A 25 -24.28 48.60 36.21
CA CYS A 25 -25.29 47.77 35.57
C CYS A 25 -24.77 47.02 34.34
N SER A 26 -23.95 47.65 33.49
CA SER A 26 -23.38 47.01 32.29
C SER A 26 -22.34 45.93 32.66
N LEU A 27 -21.49 46.19 33.66
CA LEU A 27 -20.55 45.20 34.17
C LEU A 27 -21.27 44.04 34.87
N HIS A 28 -22.37 44.31 35.58
CA HIS A 28 -23.19 43.26 36.19
C HIS A 28 -23.84 42.37 35.12
N LYS A 29 -24.34 42.94 34.02
CA LYS A 29 -24.87 42.19 32.88
C LYS A 29 -23.81 41.27 32.26
N ALA A 30 -22.58 41.76 32.08
CA ALA A 30 -21.47 40.97 31.55
C ALA A 30 -21.05 39.82 32.50
N ASN A 31 -21.00 40.06 33.81
CA ASN A 31 -20.74 38.99 34.80
C ASN A 31 -21.87 37.96 34.81
N LYS A 32 -23.13 38.41 34.78
CA LYS A 32 -24.30 37.51 34.74
C LYS A 32 -24.27 36.58 33.52
N ALA A 33 -23.96 37.11 32.33
CA ALA A 33 -23.83 36.29 31.12
C ALA A 33 -22.69 35.27 31.23
N TYR A 34 -21.59 35.63 31.88
CA TYR A 34 -20.47 34.74 32.14
C TYR A 34 -20.84 33.62 33.13
N ASP A 35 -21.54 33.96 34.22
CA ASP A 35 -21.98 33.02 35.24
C ASP A 35 -23.06 32.05 34.71
N GLU A 36 -23.89 32.50 33.75
CA GLU A 36 -24.87 31.68 33.05
C GLU A 36 -24.26 30.78 31.96
N GLY A 37 -22.93 30.81 31.77
CA GLY A 37 -22.22 29.99 30.78
C GLY A 37 -22.36 30.47 29.32
N ARG A 38 -22.96 31.65 29.08
CA ARG A 38 -23.08 32.26 27.75
C ARG A 38 -21.84 33.10 27.43
N PHE A 39 -20.72 32.42 27.21
CA PHE A 39 -19.41 33.06 27.10
C PHE A 39 -19.28 34.03 25.91
N ASP A 40 -19.88 33.74 24.76
CA ASP A 40 -19.85 34.62 23.59
C ASP A 40 -20.55 35.97 23.82
N GLU A 41 -21.73 35.91 24.46
CA GLU A 41 -22.49 37.08 24.86
C GLU A 41 -21.72 37.88 25.92
N ALA A 42 -21.11 37.19 26.90
CA ALA A 42 -20.27 37.83 27.90
C ALA A 42 -19.09 38.58 27.28
N VAL A 43 -18.40 38.02 26.28
CA VAL A 43 -17.32 38.70 25.55
C VAL A 43 -17.83 39.94 24.84
N ALA A 44 -18.99 39.88 24.19
CA ALA A 44 -19.59 41.03 23.50
C ALA A 44 -19.93 42.15 24.49
N GLU A 45 -20.51 41.82 25.65
CA GLU A 45 -20.86 42.77 26.70
C GLU A 45 -19.61 43.37 27.38
N TYR A 46 -18.57 42.57 27.67
CA TYR A 46 -17.30 43.11 28.16
C TYR A 46 -16.61 44.02 27.13
N ARG A 47 -16.69 43.69 25.83
CA ARG A 47 -16.21 44.59 24.76
C ARG A 47 -16.99 45.89 24.76
N ALA A 48 -18.31 45.87 24.96
CA ALA A 48 -19.12 47.07 25.05
C ALA A 48 -18.72 47.95 26.25
N VAL A 49 -18.47 47.34 27.42
CA VAL A 49 -17.96 48.05 28.61
C VAL A 49 -16.60 48.71 28.32
N LEU A 50 -15.66 47.99 27.70
CA LEU A 50 -14.33 48.52 27.37
C LEU A 50 -14.35 49.62 26.30
N ARG A 51 -15.36 49.66 25.42
CA ARG A 51 -15.57 50.79 24.50
C ARG A 51 -15.96 52.06 25.24
N SER A 52 -16.74 51.93 26.31
CA SER A 52 -17.18 53.07 27.13
C SER A 52 -16.16 53.50 28.18
N ASP A 53 -15.44 52.55 28.79
CA ASP A 53 -14.35 52.78 29.74
C ASP A 53 -13.18 51.83 29.44
N PRO A 54 -12.18 52.29 28.65
CA PRO A 54 -11.01 51.49 28.29
C PRO A 54 -10.10 51.13 29.47
N SER A 55 -10.20 51.86 30.59
CA SER A 55 -9.28 51.74 31.73
C SER A 55 -9.76 50.77 32.81
N ASN A 56 -11.00 50.26 32.70
CA ASN A 56 -11.62 49.44 33.73
C ASN A 56 -10.88 48.09 33.94
N PRO A 57 -10.21 47.87 35.09
CA PRO A 57 -9.41 46.67 35.31
C PRO A 57 -10.27 45.41 35.41
N LYS A 58 -11.49 45.52 35.94
CA LYS A 58 -12.41 44.36 36.08
C LYS A 58 -12.93 43.91 34.72
N ALA A 59 -13.28 44.83 33.83
CA ALA A 59 -13.72 44.50 32.48
C ALA A 59 -12.57 43.89 31.64
N ARG A 60 -11.33 44.38 31.79
CA ARG A 60 -10.15 43.82 31.12
C ARG A 60 -9.80 42.40 31.57
N ILE A 61 -9.95 42.10 32.85
CA ILE A 61 -9.77 40.73 33.36
C ILE A 61 -10.97 39.85 32.97
N GLY A 62 -12.18 40.41 33.03
CA GLY A 62 -13.42 39.75 32.65
C GLY A 62 -13.43 39.29 31.19
N ILE A 63 -13.09 40.18 30.25
CA ILE A 63 -13.04 39.85 28.83
C ILE A 63 -12.04 38.73 28.53
N LYS A 64 -10.86 38.74 29.17
CA LYS A 64 -9.81 37.74 28.91
C LYS A 64 -10.22 36.37 29.41
N ARG A 65 -10.91 36.29 30.56
CA ARG A 65 -11.47 35.03 31.07
C ARG A 65 -12.63 34.54 30.19
N ALA A 66 -13.53 35.44 29.81
CA ALA A 66 -14.66 35.11 28.95
C ALA A 66 -14.22 34.65 27.57
N SER A 67 -13.20 35.29 26.97
CA SER A 67 -12.69 34.94 25.65
C SER A 67 -11.99 33.58 25.64
N LEU A 68 -11.22 33.26 26.70
CA LEU A 68 -10.59 31.95 26.85
C LEU A 68 -11.64 30.83 26.98
N ARG A 69 -12.66 31.02 27.82
CA ARG A 69 -13.76 30.04 27.96
C ARG A 69 -14.59 29.88 26.69
N ALA A 70 -14.86 30.98 25.98
CA ALA A 70 -15.55 30.94 24.69
C ALA A 70 -14.71 30.20 23.62
N ALA A 71 -13.40 30.46 23.58
CA ALA A 71 -12.48 29.75 22.68
C ALA A 71 -12.44 28.24 22.98
N GLU A 72 -12.36 27.85 24.25
CA GLU A 72 -12.44 26.43 24.66
C GLU A 72 -13.76 25.77 24.22
N HIS A 73 -14.89 26.48 24.34
CA HIS A 73 -16.19 25.99 23.90
C HIS A 73 -16.23 25.76 22.38
N HIS A 74 -15.76 26.71 21.57
CA HIS A 74 -15.65 26.56 20.12
C HIS A 74 -14.68 25.43 19.72
N MET A 75 -13.58 25.25 20.44
CA MET A 75 -12.65 24.12 20.23
C MET A 75 -13.28 22.76 20.58
N ALA A 76 -14.21 22.71 21.53
CA ALA A 76 -14.97 21.50 21.83
C ALA A 76 -15.99 21.19 20.72
N LEU A 77 -16.69 22.21 20.20
CA LEU A 77 -17.60 22.07 19.06
C LEU A 77 -16.86 21.62 17.80
N ALA A 78 -15.68 22.17 17.53
CA ALA A 78 -14.83 21.74 16.43
C ALA A 78 -14.47 20.25 16.54
N ARG A 79 -14.09 19.76 17.73
CA ARG A 79 -13.79 18.33 17.95
C ARG A 79 -15.01 17.44 17.71
N GLN A 80 -16.19 17.89 18.13
CA GLN A 80 -17.42 17.15 17.86
C GLN A 80 -17.79 17.14 16.38
N ALA A 81 -17.58 18.25 15.66
CA ALA A 81 -17.82 18.32 14.23
C ALA A 81 -16.83 17.45 13.43
N GLU A 82 -15.59 17.34 13.89
CA GLU A 82 -14.57 16.46 13.31
C GLU A 82 -14.96 14.98 13.45
N LEU A 83 -15.41 14.56 14.63
CA LEU A 83 -15.92 13.20 14.86
C LEU A 83 -17.12 12.85 13.96
N LYS A 84 -17.91 13.85 13.58
CA LYS A 84 -19.06 13.70 12.66
C LYS A 84 -18.69 13.85 11.18
N GLY A 85 -17.44 14.20 10.86
CA GLY A 85 -16.96 14.37 9.48
C GLY A 85 -17.38 15.68 8.80
N TYR A 86 -17.84 16.69 9.54
CA TYR A 86 -18.27 17.98 8.98
C TYR A 86 -17.12 18.99 8.84
N SER A 87 -16.27 18.80 7.82
CA SER A 87 -15.04 19.58 7.59
C SER A 87 -15.24 21.10 7.58
N ASP A 88 -16.29 21.59 6.93
CA ASP A 88 -16.55 23.03 6.81
C ASP A 88 -16.90 23.68 8.15
N THR A 89 -17.68 22.96 8.97
CA THR A 89 -18.04 23.40 10.32
C THR A 89 -16.82 23.40 11.24
N VAL A 90 -15.91 22.43 11.09
CA VAL A 90 -14.65 22.40 11.86
C VAL A 90 -13.82 23.66 11.58
N LEU A 91 -13.62 24.02 10.31
CA LEU A 91 -12.85 25.21 9.93
C LEU A 91 -13.45 26.50 10.49
N LEU A 92 -14.79 26.62 10.43
CA LEU A 92 -15.51 27.77 10.96
C LEU A 92 -15.32 27.91 12.48
N GLU A 93 -15.50 26.82 13.23
CA GLU A 93 -15.42 26.83 14.69
C GLU A 93 -13.98 27.06 15.18
N VAL A 94 -12.97 26.49 14.53
CA VAL A 94 -11.55 26.76 14.84
C VAL A 94 -11.20 28.24 14.58
N ARG A 95 -11.70 28.84 13.49
CA ARG A 95 -11.52 30.28 13.23
C ARG A 95 -12.17 31.15 14.31
N LYS A 96 -13.37 30.81 14.77
CA LYS A 96 -14.03 31.54 15.88
C LYS A 96 -13.20 31.47 17.15
N ALA A 97 -12.67 30.29 17.49
CA ALA A 97 -11.78 30.13 18.64
C ALA A 97 -10.53 31.02 18.54
N LEU A 98 -9.89 31.09 17.37
CA LEU A 98 -8.70 31.91 17.16
C LEU A 98 -8.97 33.43 17.19
N VAL A 99 -10.17 33.87 16.78
CA VAL A 99 -10.61 35.27 16.93
C VAL A 99 -10.82 35.65 18.40
N LEU A 100 -11.17 34.68 19.25
CA LEU A 100 -11.40 34.88 20.68
C LEU A 100 -10.10 34.77 21.49
N ASP A 101 -9.24 33.82 21.14
CA ASP A 101 -7.92 33.60 21.75
C ASP A 101 -6.83 33.45 20.67
N PRO A 102 -6.22 34.56 20.22
CA PRO A 102 -5.16 34.53 19.21
C PRO A 102 -3.88 33.82 19.64
N ASP A 103 -3.64 33.71 20.96
CA ASP A 103 -2.42 33.13 21.52
C ASP A 103 -2.48 31.59 21.62
N SER A 104 -3.61 30.98 21.26
CA SER A 104 -3.80 29.53 21.33
C SER A 104 -2.98 28.79 20.26
N GLN A 105 -1.85 28.22 20.66
CA GLN A 105 -1.00 27.39 19.78
C GLN A 105 -1.76 26.22 19.16
N ILE A 106 -2.67 25.60 19.94
CA ILE A 106 -3.45 24.43 19.50
C ILE A 106 -4.41 24.80 18.37
N ALA A 107 -5.09 25.95 18.48
CA ALA A 107 -6.01 26.42 17.44
C ALA A 107 -5.26 26.82 16.14
N GLN A 108 -4.08 27.44 16.27
CA GLN A 108 -3.23 27.81 15.13
C GLN A 108 -2.73 26.58 14.37
N GLU A 109 -2.19 25.58 15.05
CA GLU A 109 -1.70 24.35 14.41
C GLU A 109 -2.84 23.62 13.69
N TRP A 110 -4.01 23.55 14.34
CA TRP A 110 -5.17 22.89 13.75
C TRP A 110 -5.67 23.62 12.49
N LEU A 111 -5.70 24.94 12.49
CA LEU A 111 -6.06 25.73 11.30
C LEU A 111 -5.09 25.48 10.14
N ILE A 112 -3.78 25.48 10.40
CA ILE A 112 -2.76 25.20 9.38
C ILE A 112 -2.98 23.83 8.75
N ARG A 113 -3.27 22.81 9.57
CA ARG A 113 -3.55 21.45 9.08
C ARG A 113 -4.79 21.41 8.18
N LEU A 114 -5.86 22.11 8.58
CA LEU A 114 -7.09 22.18 7.79
C LEU A 114 -6.87 22.89 6.46
N GLU A 115 -6.15 24.02 6.45
CA GLU A 115 -5.84 24.77 5.24
C GLU A 115 -4.93 23.99 4.29
N GLN A 116 -3.94 23.26 4.81
CA GLN A 116 -3.11 22.35 4.01
C GLN A 116 -3.92 21.22 3.37
N LYS A 117 -4.86 20.63 4.11
CA LYS A 117 -5.75 19.59 3.57
C LYS A 117 -6.61 20.15 2.43
N LEU A 118 -7.23 21.31 2.64
CA LEU A 118 -8.08 21.95 1.65
C LEU A 118 -7.29 22.38 0.40
N ALA A 119 -6.05 22.85 0.58
CA ALA A 119 -5.16 23.18 -0.54
C ALA A 119 -4.76 21.93 -1.35
N ARG A 120 -4.52 20.78 -0.70
CA ARG A 120 -4.26 19.50 -1.40
C ARG A 120 -5.48 19.02 -2.15
N ASP A 121 -6.65 18.99 -1.50
CA ASP A 121 -7.90 18.54 -2.11
C ASP A 121 -8.24 19.41 -3.35
N LYS A 122 -7.99 20.73 -3.25
CA LYS A 122 -8.16 21.65 -4.38
C LYS A 122 -7.14 21.44 -5.50
N ALA A 123 -5.86 21.23 -5.16
CA ALA A 123 -4.82 20.97 -6.16
C ALA A 123 -5.03 19.63 -6.90
N GLU A 124 -5.52 18.60 -6.20
CA GLU A 124 -5.95 17.34 -6.82
C GLU A 124 -7.11 17.57 -7.79
N ALA A 125 -8.13 18.32 -7.40
CA ALA A 125 -9.26 18.67 -8.28
C ALA A 125 -8.82 19.47 -9.53
N ASP A 126 -8.02 20.51 -9.35
CA ASP A 126 -7.52 21.36 -10.44
C ASP A 126 -6.66 20.54 -11.44
N SER A 127 -5.86 19.58 -10.95
CA SER A 127 -5.02 18.71 -11.80
C SER A 127 -5.82 17.73 -12.68
N VAL A 128 -6.96 17.25 -12.19
CA VAL A 128 -7.85 16.35 -12.95
C VAL A 128 -8.55 17.13 -14.05
N ASP A 129 -9.06 18.33 -13.74
CA ASP A 129 -9.72 19.23 -14.70
C ASP A 129 -8.77 19.66 -15.82
N ASP A 130 -7.50 19.95 -15.53
CA ASP A 130 -6.51 20.32 -16.55
C ASP A 130 -6.21 19.15 -17.51
N LEU A 131 -6.15 17.93 -17.01
CA LEU A 131 -5.91 16.73 -17.83
C LEU A 131 -7.12 16.44 -18.73
N GLU A 132 -8.35 16.57 -18.20
CA GLU A 132 -9.58 16.43 -18.97
C GLU A 132 -9.72 17.55 -20.01
N ALA A 133 -9.40 18.79 -19.66
CA ALA A 133 -9.40 19.92 -20.58
C ALA A 133 -8.37 19.74 -21.71
N MET A 134 -7.19 19.17 -21.43
CA MET A 134 -6.21 18.80 -22.45
C MET A 134 -6.70 17.66 -23.35
N LYS A 135 -7.36 16.63 -22.80
CA LYS A 135 -7.98 15.55 -23.58
C LYS A 135 -9.05 16.10 -24.55
N ILE A 136 -9.93 16.98 -24.08
CA ILE A 136 -10.98 17.61 -24.91
C ILE A 136 -10.37 18.49 -26.02
N LYS A 137 -9.30 19.24 -25.72
CA LYS A 137 -8.59 20.06 -26.72
C LYS A 137 -7.88 19.21 -27.77
N ALA A 138 -7.31 18.07 -27.38
CA ALA A 138 -6.67 17.13 -28.30
C ALA A 138 -7.70 16.47 -29.25
N ASP A 139 -8.90 16.16 -28.75
CA ASP A 139 -10.00 15.60 -29.56
C ASP A 139 -10.55 16.58 -30.61
N ALA A 140 -10.34 17.88 -30.42
CA ALA A 140 -10.73 18.92 -31.38
C ALA A 140 -9.72 19.12 -32.52
N VAL A 141 -8.53 18.53 -32.45
CA VAL A 141 -7.46 18.71 -33.43
C VAL A 141 -7.41 17.52 -34.38
N ASN A 142 -7.71 17.79 -35.66
CA ASN A 142 -7.60 16.91 -36.84
C ASN A 142 -8.69 15.86 -37.08
N VAL A 143 -9.81 16.33 -37.64
CA VAL A 143 -10.50 15.61 -38.71
C VAL A 143 -10.72 16.62 -39.85
N VAL A 144 -10.29 16.29 -41.08
CA VAL A 144 -10.68 17.10 -42.26
C VAL A 144 -12.18 17.00 -42.39
N GLN A 145 -12.89 18.03 -41.92
CA GLN A 145 -14.34 18.10 -42.00
C GLN A 145 -14.75 18.65 -43.36
N LEU A 146 -15.71 17.99 -44.00
CA LEU A 146 -16.32 18.47 -45.24
C LEU A 146 -17.12 19.74 -44.94
N ASN A 147 -16.93 20.79 -45.75
CA ASN A 147 -17.73 22.01 -45.64
C ASN A 147 -18.55 22.21 -46.92
N PRO A 148 -19.73 21.55 -47.04
CA PRO A 148 -20.58 21.72 -48.21
C PRO A 148 -21.10 23.16 -48.30
N ARG A 149 -21.22 23.69 -49.53
CA ARG A 149 -21.70 25.06 -49.78
C ARG A 149 -23.20 25.23 -49.51
N SER A 150 -23.99 24.16 -49.63
CA SER A 150 -25.41 24.13 -49.28
C SER A 150 -25.67 23.07 -48.21
N ILE A 151 -26.07 23.52 -47.02
CA ILE A 151 -26.44 22.64 -45.89
C ILE A 151 -27.96 22.42 -45.83
N ASP A 152 -28.73 23.30 -46.48
CA ASP A 152 -30.20 23.26 -46.51
C ASP A 152 -30.74 22.20 -47.47
N GLY A 153 -31.93 21.68 -47.15
CA GLY A 153 -32.53 20.47 -47.72
C GLY A 153 -32.43 20.38 -49.25
N ILE A 154 -31.80 19.31 -49.74
CA ILE A 154 -31.63 19.04 -51.17
C ILE A 154 -32.76 18.11 -51.61
N ASP A 155 -33.52 18.55 -52.60
CA ASP A 155 -34.55 17.73 -53.24
C ASP A 155 -33.97 17.02 -54.48
N LEU A 156 -34.05 15.69 -54.49
CA LEU A 156 -33.64 14.84 -55.60
C LEU A 156 -34.80 13.94 -56.00
N ASN A 157 -35.39 14.21 -57.16
CA ASN A 157 -36.46 13.39 -57.71
C ASN A 157 -36.00 12.70 -58.99
N PHE A 158 -35.72 11.41 -58.91
CA PHE A 158 -35.40 10.55 -60.04
C PHE A 158 -36.41 9.41 -60.13
N SER A 159 -37.58 9.69 -60.70
CA SER A 159 -38.66 8.71 -60.89
C SER A 159 -38.38 7.69 -62.02
N ARG A 160 -37.29 7.88 -62.79
CA ARG A 160 -36.81 6.95 -63.82
C ARG A 160 -35.53 6.27 -63.35
N LYS A 161 -35.18 5.11 -63.95
CA LYS A 161 -33.89 4.45 -63.72
C LYS A 161 -32.77 5.33 -64.28
N THR A 162 -32.12 6.09 -63.41
CA THR A 162 -31.03 7.01 -63.74
C THR A 162 -29.70 6.42 -63.27
N SER A 163 -28.63 6.64 -64.03
CA SER A 163 -27.28 6.19 -63.67
C SER A 163 -26.82 6.84 -62.36
N LEU A 164 -26.22 6.06 -61.46
CA LEU A 164 -25.75 6.55 -60.18
C LEU A 164 -24.64 7.61 -60.33
N ARG A 165 -23.83 7.54 -61.40
CA ARG A 165 -22.87 8.58 -61.77
C ARG A 165 -23.53 9.93 -62.08
N GLU A 166 -24.69 9.93 -62.75
CA GLU A 166 -25.45 11.14 -63.05
C GLU A 166 -26.13 11.73 -61.81
N ILE A 167 -26.59 10.86 -60.90
CA ILE A 167 -27.09 11.24 -59.57
C ILE A 167 -25.97 11.92 -58.77
N PHE A 168 -24.77 11.34 -58.72
CA PHE A 168 -23.62 11.97 -58.05
C PHE A 168 -23.18 13.28 -58.72
N ALA A 169 -23.22 13.38 -60.05
CA ALA A 169 -22.91 14.63 -60.75
C ALA A 169 -23.92 15.74 -60.42
N THR A 170 -25.19 15.39 -60.25
CA THR A 170 -26.25 16.32 -59.84
C THR A 170 -26.11 16.72 -58.38
N LEU A 171 -25.80 15.76 -57.50
CA LEU A 171 -25.54 15.98 -56.09
C LEU A 171 -24.28 16.84 -55.87
N SER A 172 -23.23 16.65 -56.67
CA SER A 172 -22.02 17.46 -56.67
C SER A 172 -22.31 18.92 -57.04
N ARG A 173 -23.12 19.14 -58.08
CA ARG A 173 -23.57 20.48 -58.50
C ARG A 173 -24.44 21.16 -57.44
N ALA A 174 -25.33 20.41 -56.79
CA ALA A 174 -26.22 20.95 -55.75
C ALA A 174 -25.46 21.32 -54.47
N SER A 175 -24.57 20.44 -53.99
CA SER A 175 -23.85 20.60 -52.71
C SER A 175 -22.56 21.41 -52.77
N GLY A 176 -21.97 21.56 -53.96
CA GLY A 176 -20.64 22.15 -54.15
C GLY A 176 -19.48 21.26 -53.68
N VAL A 177 -19.72 19.96 -53.46
CA VAL A 177 -18.71 18.95 -53.11
C VAL A 177 -18.43 18.08 -54.34
N ASN A 178 -17.16 18.02 -54.77
CA ASN A 178 -16.74 17.22 -55.89
C ASN A 178 -16.73 15.72 -55.53
N ILE A 179 -17.40 14.89 -56.33
CA ILE A 179 -17.52 13.44 -56.10
C ILE A 179 -16.76 12.70 -57.20
N ILE A 180 -15.68 12.00 -56.83
CA ILE A 180 -14.82 11.24 -57.76
C ILE A 180 -15.08 9.74 -57.55
N ALA A 181 -15.30 8.99 -58.62
CA ALA A 181 -15.46 7.54 -58.55
C ALA A 181 -14.10 6.82 -58.69
N HIS A 182 -13.78 5.89 -57.79
CA HIS A 182 -12.60 5.02 -57.90
C HIS A 182 -12.80 3.94 -58.98
N THR A 183 -11.71 3.31 -59.45
CA THR A 183 -11.76 2.23 -60.46
C THR A 183 -12.56 1.01 -60.01
N SER A 184 -12.74 0.84 -58.70
CA SER A 184 -13.57 -0.23 -58.11
C SER A 184 -15.07 0.08 -58.11
N TYR A 185 -15.48 1.28 -58.50
CA TYR A 185 -16.89 1.66 -58.63
C TYR A 185 -17.51 1.07 -59.89
N GLN A 186 -18.68 0.45 -59.74
CA GLN A 186 -19.51 -0.03 -60.86
C GLN A 186 -20.78 0.80 -60.91
N ASP A 187 -21.10 1.32 -62.10
CA ASP A 187 -22.28 2.17 -62.27
C ASP A 187 -23.55 1.33 -62.31
N GLN A 188 -24.54 1.71 -61.50
CA GLN A 188 -25.83 1.05 -61.39
C GLN A 188 -26.94 2.07 -61.65
N SER A 189 -28.07 1.60 -62.18
CA SER A 189 -29.23 2.46 -62.43
C SER A 189 -30.27 2.29 -61.33
N ILE A 190 -30.56 3.37 -60.61
CA ILE A 190 -31.50 3.38 -59.49
C ILE A 190 -32.60 4.44 -59.71
N SER A 191 -33.73 4.25 -59.04
CA SER A 191 -34.78 5.27 -58.92
C SER A 191 -34.89 5.64 -57.44
N ILE A 192 -34.86 6.93 -57.14
CA ILE A 192 -34.87 7.45 -55.78
C ILE A 192 -35.62 8.80 -55.74
N ASP A 193 -36.43 9.00 -54.71
CA ASP A 193 -37.13 10.26 -54.42
C ASP A 193 -36.78 10.67 -52.98
N LEU A 194 -35.91 11.66 -52.82
CA LEU A 194 -35.48 12.20 -51.54
C LEU A 194 -35.84 13.69 -51.49
N ARG A 195 -36.53 14.11 -50.43
CA ARG A 195 -36.99 15.50 -50.28
C ARG A 195 -36.64 16.06 -48.91
N GLY A 196 -36.17 17.30 -48.88
CA GLY A 196 -35.87 18.05 -47.66
C GLY A 196 -34.77 17.44 -46.78
N LEU A 197 -33.95 16.53 -47.32
CA LEU A 197 -32.88 15.89 -46.57
C LEU A 197 -31.57 16.69 -46.69
N PRO A 198 -30.77 16.80 -45.62
CA PRO A 198 -29.45 17.40 -45.71
C PRO A 198 -28.54 16.55 -46.59
N PHE A 199 -27.57 17.18 -47.25
CA PHE A 199 -26.58 16.54 -48.14
C PHE A 199 -26.02 15.23 -47.56
N GLN A 200 -25.66 15.24 -46.28
CA GLN A 200 -25.10 14.06 -45.60
C GLN A 200 -26.07 12.88 -45.60
N ARG A 201 -27.34 13.10 -45.26
CA ARG A 201 -28.34 12.02 -45.21
C ARG A 201 -28.63 11.48 -46.60
N VAL A 202 -28.71 12.35 -47.61
CA VAL A 202 -28.84 11.96 -49.01
C VAL A 202 -27.67 11.08 -49.45
N LEU A 203 -26.44 11.53 -49.17
CA LEU A 203 -25.22 10.79 -49.51
C LEU A 203 -25.17 9.44 -48.78
N ASP A 204 -25.43 9.41 -47.47
CA ASP A 204 -25.42 8.19 -46.66
C ASP A 204 -26.47 7.17 -47.15
N THR A 205 -27.67 7.63 -47.51
CA THR A 205 -28.73 6.76 -48.07
C THR A 205 -28.31 6.18 -49.42
N LEU A 206 -27.72 7.00 -50.30
CA LEU A 206 -27.21 6.52 -51.61
C LEU A 206 -26.05 5.53 -51.44
N MET A 207 -25.17 5.76 -50.46
CA MET A 207 -24.06 4.85 -50.16
C MET A 207 -24.55 3.52 -49.59
N LEU A 208 -25.48 3.57 -48.64
CA LEU A 208 -26.06 2.39 -48.00
C LEU A 208 -26.85 1.52 -48.97
N GLN A 209 -27.64 2.13 -49.86
CA GLN A 209 -28.47 1.41 -50.83
C GLN A 209 -27.64 0.68 -51.91
N ASN A 210 -26.45 1.18 -52.24
CA ASN A 210 -25.63 0.67 -53.35
C ASN A 210 -24.35 -0.05 -52.89
N ASP A 211 -24.24 -0.36 -51.60
CA ASP A 211 -23.03 -0.95 -50.99
C ASP A 211 -21.76 -0.15 -51.37
N LEU A 212 -21.81 1.16 -51.18
CA LEU A 212 -20.69 2.07 -51.42
C LEU A 212 -20.22 2.70 -50.11
N PHE A 213 -18.99 3.20 -50.10
CA PHE A 213 -18.49 4.08 -49.04
C PHE A 213 -17.63 5.18 -49.66
N PHE A 214 -17.47 6.28 -48.93
CA PHE A 214 -16.68 7.42 -49.40
C PHE A 214 -15.51 7.73 -48.47
N LYS A 215 -14.47 8.31 -49.04
CA LYS A 215 -13.32 8.88 -48.33
C LYS A 215 -13.26 10.38 -48.62
N VAL A 216 -13.10 11.18 -47.58
CA VAL A 216 -12.82 12.61 -47.70
C VAL A 216 -11.36 12.78 -48.12
N ILE A 217 -11.12 13.39 -49.27
CA ILE A 217 -9.78 13.69 -49.77
C ILE A 217 -9.37 15.11 -49.37
N ASP A 218 -10.31 16.06 -49.47
CA ASP A 218 -10.12 17.46 -49.13
C ASP A 218 -11.45 18.09 -48.70
N LYS A 219 -11.45 19.34 -48.23
CA LYS A 219 -12.61 20.08 -47.71
C LYS A 219 -13.83 20.08 -48.65
N ASN A 220 -13.59 19.93 -49.95
CA ASN A 220 -14.59 20.00 -51.02
C ASN A 220 -14.56 18.78 -51.95
N THR A 221 -13.80 17.72 -51.65
CA THR A 221 -13.67 16.56 -52.56
C THR A 221 -13.83 15.24 -51.80
N ILE A 222 -14.74 14.39 -52.27
CA ILE A 222 -14.92 13.02 -51.80
C ILE A 222 -14.63 12.02 -52.92
N MET A 223 -14.12 10.86 -52.53
CA MET A 223 -13.89 9.74 -53.44
C MET A 223 -14.76 8.54 -53.02
N VAL A 224 -15.45 7.92 -53.97
CA VAL A 224 -16.41 6.83 -53.72
C VAL A 224 -15.82 5.49 -54.15
N PHE A 225 -16.02 4.46 -53.33
CA PHE A 225 -15.51 3.11 -53.49
C PHE A 225 -16.63 2.07 -53.29
N LYS A 226 -16.49 0.89 -53.90
CA LYS A 226 -17.33 -0.27 -53.58
C LYS A 226 -17.00 -0.81 -52.19
N ALA A 227 -18.01 -1.08 -51.37
CA ALA A 227 -17.88 -1.59 -50.00
C ALA A 227 -17.48 -3.07 -49.93
N THR A 228 -16.30 -3.41 -50.45
CA THR A 228 -15.66 -4.70 -50.19
C THR A 228 -14.82 -4.62 -48.91
N PRO A 229 -14.65 -5.73 -48.15
CA PRO A 229 -13.78 -5.75 -46.98
C PRO A 229 -12.35 -5.26 -47.27
N GLN A 230 -11.80 -5.65 -48.43
CA GLN A 230 -10.48 -5.19 -48.89
C GLN A 230 -10.43 -3.68 -49.15
N ASN A 231 -11.41 -3.12 -49.85
CA ASN A 231 -11.45 -1.68 -50.11
C ASN A 231 -11.63 -0.89 -48.81
N ARG A 232 -12.46 -1.39 -47.89
CA ARG A 232 -12.65 -0.74 -46.57
C ARG A 232 -11.36 -0.74 -45.76
N GLU A 233 -10.60 -1.83 -45.73
CA GLU A 233 -9.31 -1.84 -45.03
C GLU A 233 -8.26 -0.91 -45.63
N GLN A 234 -8.25 -0.75 -46.96
CA GLN A 234 -7.26 0.07 -47.67
C GLN A 234 -7.61 1.56 -47.72
N PHE A 235 -8.89 1.90 -47.90
CA PHE A 235 -9.31 3.27 -48.23
C PHE A 235 -10.17 3.92 -47.16
N GLU A 236 -10.78 3.17 -46.22
CA GLU A 236 -11.52 3.78 -45.12
C GLU A 236 -10.55 4.47 -44.15
N ASN A 237 -10.92 5.66 -43.67
CA ASN A 237 -10.06 6.43 -42.79
C ASN A 237 -9.91 5.71 -41.44
N GLN A 238 -8.67 5.29 -41.13
CA GLN A 238 -8.29 4.81 -39.81
C GLN A 238 -7.55 5.92 -39.08
N ILE A 239 -8.00 6.23 -37.87
CA ILE A 239 -7.37 7.21 -37.00
C ILE A 239 -6.59 6.45 -35.94
N ILE A 240 -5.42 6.97 -35.58
CA ILE A 240 -4.65 6.49 -34.44
C ILE A 240 -4.91 7.45 -33.29
N LYS A 241 -5.51 6.95 -32.20
CA LYS A 241 -5.70 7.72 -30.98
C LYS A 241 -4.97 7.05 -29.83
N THR A 242 -4.19 7.86 -29.10
CA THR A 242 -3.50 7.44 -27.88
C THR A 242 -4.33 7.85 -26.68
N TYR A 243 -4.66 6.89 -25.82
CA TYR A 243 -5.39 7.11 -24.59
C TYR A 243 -4.43 6.91 -23.42
N TYR A 244 -4.24 7.98 -22.63
CA TYR A 244 -3.50 7.93 -21.37
C TYR A 244 -4.45 7.52 -20.24
N LEU A 245 -4.09 6.44 -19.56
CA LEU A 245 -4.91 5.79 -18.53
C LEU A 245 -4.47 6.27 -17.14
N SER A 246 -5.45 6.50 -16.26
CA SER A 246 -5.19 6.99 -14.90
C SER A 246 -5.24 5.89 -13.84
N HIS A 247 -6.09 4.86 -14.03
CA HIS A 247 -6.39 3.85 -13.02
C HIS A 247 -6.32 2.41 -13.56
N ALA A 248 -6.71 2.18 -14.82
CA ALA A 248 -6.77 0.84 -15.42
C ALA A 248 -5.42 0.35 -15.96
N ASP A 249 -5.22 -0.98 -15.98
CA ASP A 249 -4.04 -1.60 -16.58
C ASP A 249 -4.17 -1.68 -18.13
N PRO A 250 -3.15 -1.26 -18.91
CA PRO A 250 -3.21 -1.27 -20.37
C PRO A 250 -3.40 -2.66 -20.96
N ASN A 251 -2.89 -3.72 -20.33
CA ASN A 251 -2.97 -5.09 -20.85
C ASN A 251 -4.38 -5.67 -20.63
N GLU A 252 -5.00 -5.39 -19.48
CA GLU A 252 -6.40 -5.76 -19.21
C GLU A 252 -7.37 -5.04 -20.15
N LEU A 253 -7.13 -3.75 -20.42
CA LEU A 253 -7.93 -3.03 -21.41
C LEU A 253 -7.71 -3.55 -22.83
N ARG A 254 -6.46 -3.89 -23.20
CA ARG A 254 -6.18 -4.49 -24.50
C ARG A 254 -6.93 -5.81 -24.68
N SER A 255 -6.88 -6.72 -23.70
CA SER A 255 -7.58 -8.00 -23.81
C SER A 255 -9.09 -7.77 -23.97
N THR A 256 -9.68 -6.92 -23.14
CA THR A 256 -11.10 -6.54 -23.21
C THR A 256 -11.48 -5.96 -24.58
N LEU A 257 -10.70 -5.01 -25.10
CA LEU A 257 -10.96 -4.40 -26.41
C LEU A 257 -10.83 -5.40 -27.57
N THR A 258 -9.84 -6.29 -27.52
CA THR A 258 -9.69 -7.35 -28.55
C THR A 258 -10.79 -8.40 -28.49
N THR A 259 -11.36 -8.67 -27.31
CA THR A 259 -12.53 -9.54 -27.16
C THR A 259 -13.80 -8.91 -27.73
N ILE A 260 -13.98 -7.60 -27.58
CA ILE A 260 -15.12 -6.86 -28.15
C ILE A 260 -15.03 -6.82 -29.68
N ASN A 261 -13.84 -6.53 -30.22
CA ASN A 261 -13.61 -6.53 -31.66
C ASN A 261 -12.18 -6.98 -32.00
N ASN A 262 -12.06 -8.20 -32.52
CA ASN A 262 -10.79 -8.83 -32.86
C ASN A 262 -10.06 -8.15 -34.04
N GLN A 263 -10.74 -7.26 -34.78
CA GLN A 263 -10.13 -6.50 -35.88
C GLN A 263 -9.44 -5.22 -35.40
N LEU A 264 -9.57 -4.84 -34.12
CA LEU A 264 -8.92 -3.67 -33.55
C LEU A 264 -7.41 -3.88 -33.41
N LYS A 265 -6.63 -2.97 -34.01
CA LYS A 265 -5.19 -2.92 -33.82
C LYS A 265 -4.87 -2.07 -32.58
N VAL A 266 -4.66 -2.78 -31.47
CA VAL A 266 -4.41 -2.18 -30.15
C VAL A 266 -2.96 -2.43 -29.72
N PHE A 267 -2.24 -1.36 -29.41
CA PHE A 267 -0.89 -1.40 -28.87
C PHE A 267 -0.88 -0.81 -27.46
N THR A 268 -0.07 -1.37 -26.58
CA THR A 268 0.04 -0.94 -25.18
C THR A 268 1.46 -0.42 -24.93
N ASP A 269 1.57 0.80 -24.43
CA ASP A 269 2.83 1.35 -23.91
C ASP A 269 2.77 1.33 -22.38
N LYS A 270 3.52 0.39 -21.78
CA LYS A 270 3.61 0.26 -20.31
C LYS A 270 4.37 1.41 -19.67
N ARG A 271 5.28 2.08 -20.39
CA ARG A 271 6.11 3.16 -19.84
C ARG A 271 5.29 4.42 -19.54
N THR A 272 4.31 4.71 -20.38
CA THR A 272 3.45 5.90 -20.27
C THR A 272 2.04 5.59 -19.77
N ASN A 273 1.78 4.34 -19.36
CA ASN A 273 0.46 3.84 -19.02
C ASN A 273 -0.60 4.22 -20.08
N ALA A 274 -0.30 3.93 -21.35
CA ALA A 274 -1.10 4.37 -22.47
C ALA A 274 -1.49 3.21 -23.40
N ILE A 275 -2.65 3.35 -24.02
CA ILE A 275 -3.15 2.44 -25.03
C ILE A 275 -3.35 3.19 -26.35
N ILE A 276 -2.69 2.70 -27.40
CA ILE A 276 -2.71 3.28 -28.73
C ILE A 276 -3.62 2.42 -29.59
N VAL A 277 -4.72 3.00 -30.06
CA VAL A 277 -5.73 2.29 -30.83
C VAL A 277 -5.76 2.85 -32.24
N LYS A 278 -5.57 1.99 -33.23
CA LYS A 278 -5.76 2.30 -34.64
C LYS A 278 -7.06 1.68 -35.12
N ALA A 279 -8.07 2.50 -35.36
CA ALA A 279 -9.41 2.04 -35.70
C ALA A 279 -10.20 3.09 -36.51
N LYS A 280 -11.38 2.71 -36.99
CA LYS A 280 -12.30 3.62 -37.67
C LYS A 280 -12.89 4.63 -36.68
N PRO A 281 -13.36 5.83 -37.11
CA PRO A 281 -13.94 6.81 -36.20
C PRO A 281 -15.09 6.27 -35.34
N LEU A 282 -15.97 5.45 -35.92
CA LEU A 282 -17.05 4.79 -35.20
C LEU A 282 -16.53 3.80 -34.15
N GLU A 283 -15.58 2.95 -34.51
CA GLU A 283 -14.94 2.01 -33.58
C GLU A 283 -14.19 2.74 -32.46
N LEU A 284 -13.53 3.85 -32.77
CA LEU A 284 -12.88 4.69 -31.76
C LEU A 284 -13.86 5.31 -30.77
N SER A 285 -15.09 5.65 -31.20
CA SER A 285 -16.11 6.17 -30.29
C SER A 285 -16.59 5.11 -29.28
N ILE A 286 -16.69 3.85 -29.73
CA ILE A 286 -16.98 2.70 -28.85
C ILE A 286 -15.82 2.50 -27.88
N VAL A 287 -14.58 2.52 -28.38
CA VAL A 287 -13.37 2.39 -27.57
C VAL A 287 -13.28 3.51 -26.53
N ASP A 288 -13.57 4.76 -26.89
CA ASP A 288 -13.55 5.91 -25.97
C ASP A 288 -14.55 5.71 -24.82
N GLN A 289 -15.77 5.28 -25.14
CA GLN A 289 -16.78 5.00 -24.12
C GLN A 289 -16.38 3.83 -23.20
N VAL A 290 -15.87 2.74 -23.78
CA VAL A 290 -15.40 1.58 -23.01
C VAL A 290 -14.24 1.96 -22.09
N ILE A 291 -13.24 2.71 -22.60
CA ILE A 291 -12.11 3.17 -21.78
C ILE A 291 -12.61 4.11 -20.67
N ARG A 292 -13.50 5.06 -20.95
CA ARG A 292 -14.08 5.94 -19.92
C ARG A 292 -14.84 5.19 -18.83
N THR A 293 -15.48 4.08 -19.18
CA THR A 293 -16.27 3.26 -18.25
C THR A 293 -15.35 2.40 -17.37
N LEU A 294 -14.23 1.91 -17.92
CA LEU A 294 -13.30 1.01 -17.25
C LEU A 294 -12.17 1.73 -16.50
N ASP A 295 -11.73 2.92 -16.94
CA ASP A 295 -10.66 3.72 -16.33
C ASP A 295 -11.15 4.50 -15.09
N LYS A 296 -11.78 3.80 -14.15
CA LYS A 296 -12.30 4.35 -12.90
C LYS A 296 -11.40 3.95 -11.72
N PRO A 297 -11.33 4.76 -10.65
CA PRO A 297 -10.56 4.40 -9.47
C PRO A 297 -11.11 3.13 -8.82
N LYS A 298 -10.24 2.17 -8.50
CA LYS A 298 -10.60 0.99 -7.70
C LYS A 298 -10.97 1.44 -6.27
N ALA A 299 -11.89 0.71 -5.64
CA ALA A 299 -12.23 0.95 -4.25
C ALA A 299 -11.07 0.59 -3.33
N GLU A 300 -10.95 1.26 -2.19
CA GLU A 300 -9.91 1.00 -1.21
C GLU A 300 -10.52 0.72 0.15
N VAL A 301 -10.03 -0.31 0.83
CA VAL A 301 -10.54 -0.77 2.12
C VAL A 301 -9.41 -0.78 3.14
N MET A 302 -9.68 -0.20 4.30
CA MET A 302 -8.85 -0.32 5.49
C MET A 302 -9.40 -1.46 6.36
N ILE A 303 -8.55 -2.42 6.68
CA ILE A 303 -8.90 -3.59 7.48
C ILE A 303 -8.17 -3.49 8.80
N TYR A 304 -8.92 -3.58 9.89
CA TYR A 304 -8.42 -3.65 11.26
C TYR A 304 -8.69 -5.05 11.77
N LEU A 305 -7.64 -5.73 12.24
CA LEU A 305 -7.73 -7.02 12.91
C LEU A 305 -7.36 -6.81 14.37
N GLU A 306 -8.12 -7.38 15.28
CA GLU A 306 -7.82 -7.37 16.71
C GLU A 306 -7.93 -8.78 17.28
N LEU A 307 -6.80 -9.32 17.73
CA LEU A 307 -6.72 -10.56 18.48
C LEU A 307 -6.50 -10.23 19.95
N MET A 308 -7.43 -10.65 20.79
CA MET A 308 -7.31 -10.58 22.24
C MET A 308 -7.20 -11.99 22.81
N GLU A 309 -6.21 -12.21 23.67
CA GLU A 309 -6.06 -13.44 24.44
C GLU A 309 -5.87 -13.09 25.91
N VAL A 310 -6.60 -13.80 26.76
CA VAL A 310 -6.47 -13.72 28.21
C VAL A 310 -6.22 -15.13 28.73
N THR A 311 -5.14 -15.30 29.48
CA THR A 311 -4.76 -16.56 30.10
C THR A 311 -4.69 -16.38 31.61
N GLU A 312 -5.40 -17.22 32.35
CA GLU A 312 -5.41 -17.25 33.81
C GLU A 312 -4.92 -18.63 34.27
N ASN A 313 -3.84 -18.64 35.05
CA ASN A 313 -3.27 -19.86 35.62
C ASN A 313 -3.36 -19.79 37.15
N SER A 314 -3.83 -20.86 37.79
CA SER A 314 -3.85 -21.00 39.23
C SER A 314 -3.26 -22.36 39.63
N LEU A 315 -2.29 -22.35 40.53
CA LEU A 315 -1.65 -23.51 41.10
C LEU A 315 -1.84 -23.48 42.61
N GLU A 316 -2.37 -24.57 43.16
CA GLU A 316 -2.56 -24.76 44.59
C GLU A 316 -1.96 -26.11 45.00
N GLN A 317 -0.94 -26.06 45.86
CA GLN A 317 -0.26 -27.21 46.44
C GLN A 317 -0.35 -27.13 47.95
N ILE A 318 -0.92 -28.17 48.55
CA ILE A 318 -1.12 -28.26 50.00
C ILE A 318 -0.85 -29.69 50.42
N GLY A 319 0.09 -29.89 51.36
CA GLY A 319 0.19 -31.15 52.10
C GLY A 319 1.55 -31.49 52.67
N LEU A 320 1.65 -32.73 53.15
CA LEU A 320 2.86 -33.31 53.74
C LEU A 320 3.58 -34.23 52.76
N LEU A 321 4.88 -34.01 52.58
CA LEU A 321 5.77 -34.84 51.78
C LEU A 321 6.73 -35.62 52.72
N PRO A 322 6.70 -36.96 52.75
CA PRO A 322 7.74 -37.72 53.41
C PRO A 322 9.05 -37.63 52.59
N VAL A 323 10.12 -37.15 53.21
CA VAL A 323 11.46 -37.02 52.62
C VAL A 323 12.33 -38.18 53.14
N ILE A 324 12.71 -39.08 52.24
CA ILE A 324 13.48 -40.30 52.55
C ILE A 324 15.00 -40.12 52.41
N ASN A 325 15.49 -39.01 51.86
CA ASN A 325 16.91 -38.63 51.84
C ASN A 325 17.07 -37.09 51.76
N ALA A 326 18.03 -36.51 52.49
CA ALA A 326 18.24 -35.06 52.57
C ALA A 326 18.70 -34.39 51.26
N SER A 327 19.09 -35.17 50.25
CA SER A 327 19.56 -34.68 48.95
C SER A 327 18.52 -34.81 47.82
N ASP A 328 17.32 -35.32 48.10
CA ASP A 328 16.34 -35.65 47.07
C ASP A 328 15.10 -34.75 47.16
N THR A 329 15.22 -33.53 46.64
CA THR A 329 14.16 -32.52 46.56
C THR A 329 13.22 -32.74 45.36
N SER A 330 13.28 -33.91 44.70
CA SER A 330 12.67 -34.16 43.39
C SER A 330 11.35 -34.96 43.40
N GLY A 331 10.80 -35.29 44.58
CA GLY A 331 9.45 -35.87 44.69
C GLY A 331 9.26 -37.27 44.09
N THR A 332 10.32 -38.01 43.76
CA THR A 332 10.22 -39.40 43.29
C THR A 332 10.63 -40.40 44.38
N TYR A 333 9.71 -41.30 44.74
CA TYR A 333 9.94 -42.39 45.69
C TYR A 333 10.42 -43.64 44.94
N ARG A 334 11.69 -44.05 45.14
CA ARG A 334 12.14 -45.39 44.75
C ARG A 334 12.10 -46.31 45.97
N LEU A 335 11.06 -47.14 46.06
CA LEU A 335 11.06 -48.32 46.91
C LEU A 335 11.71 -49.47 46.14
N GLY A 336 13.04 -49.49 46.17
CA GLY A 336 13.87 -50.55 45.61
C GLY A 336 15.26 -50.43 46.22
N ALA A 337 15.80 -51.56 46.69
CA ALA A 337 17.03 -51.64 47.47
C ALA A 337 18.12 -50.70 46.94
N THR A 338 18.33 -49.59 47.66
CA THR A 338 19.56 -48.82 47.57
C THR A 338 20.69 -49.75 47.98
N THR A 339 21.50 -50.17 47.02
CA THR A 339 22.82 -50.74 47.27
C THR A 339 23.62 -49.70 48.04
N VAL A 340 23.64 -49.86 49.37
CA VAL A 340 24.62 -49.20 50.23
C VAL A 340 25.97 -49.78 49.84
N ASN A 341 26.79 -49.00 49.14
CA ASN A 341 28.19 -49.35 48.95
C ASN A 341 28.87 -49.31 50.33
N ASN A 342 28.91 -50.46 50.99
CA ASN A 342 29.72 -50.68 52.18
C ASN A 342 31.19 -50.49 51.82
N THR A 343 31.80 -49.41 52.28
CA THR A 343 33.24 -49.40 52.54
C THR A 343 33.50 -50.28 53.76
N SER A 344 34.00 -51.50 53.47
CA SER A 344 34.49 -52.56 54.37
C SER A 344 33.55 -53.76 54.54
N GLY A 345 33.76 -54.80 53.72
CA GLY A 345 33.29 -56.16 53.99
C GLY A 345 32.67 -56.91 52.81
N LEU A 346 33.55 -57.56 52.04
CA LEU A 346 33.40 -58.64 51.05
C LEU A 346 32.01 -58.94 50.42
N ASN A 347 31.96 -58.74 49.09
CA ASN A 347 30.99 -59.34 48.17
C ASN A 347 31.12 -60.87 48.14
N THR A 348 30.03 -61.61 48.36
CA THR A 348 29.91 -63.01 47.91
C THR A 348 28.62 -63.19 47.10
N ASN A 349 28.82 -63.26 45.79
CA ASN A 349 27.88 -63.70 44.77
C ASN A 349 27.36 -65.11 45.08
N SER A 350 26.06 -65.27 45.34
CA SER A 350 25.30 -66.54 45.15
C SER A 350 23.82 -66.31 45.43
N GLY A 351 22.95 -67.02 44.70
CA GLY A 351 21.50 -66.88 44.75
C GLY A 351 20.89 -67.07 46.14
N PHE A 352 19.64 -66.59 46.25
CA PHE A 352 18.77 -66.57 47.44
C PHE A 352 19.17 -65.55 48.52
N THR A 353 18.62 -64.34 48.41
CA THR A 353 18.55 -63.39 49.51
C THR A 353 17.63 -63.94 50.61
N LYS A 354 18.23 -64.44 51.70
CA LYS A 354 17.51 -64.73 52.94
C LYS A 354 17.15 -63.41 53.61
N ILE A 355 15.88 -63.00 53.51
CA ILE A 355 15.31 -61.93 54.32
C ILE A 355 15.09 -62.50 55.73
N HIS A 356 15.84 -62.02 56.72
CA HIS A 356 15.64 -62.41 58.11
C HIS A 356 14.55 -61.54 58.75
N THR A 357 13.72 -62.10 59.63
CA THR A 357 12.65 -61.38 60.35
C THR A 357 13.17 -60.20 61.20
N ALA A 358 14.49 -60.12 61.42
CA ALA A 358 15.16 -59.06 62.15
C ALA A 358 15.63 -57.87 61.28
N ASP A 359 15.50 -57.92 59.95
CA ASP A 359 16.07 -56.91 59.04
C ASP A 359 15.01 -55.98 58.43
N ILE A 360 13.92 -55.73 59.17
CA ILE A 360 12.96 -54.67 58.84
C ILE A 360 13.48 -53.37 59.45
N ARG A 361 14.31 -52.63 58.70
CA ARG A 361 14.60 -51.23 59.03
C ARG A 361 13.45 -50.34 58.58
N VAL A 362 12.64 -49.90 59.53
CA VAL A 362 11.64 -48.84 59.33
C VAL A 362 12.35 -47.50 59.43
N LEU A 363 12.66 -46.90 58.28
CA LEU A 363 13.14 -45.52 58.23
C LEU A 363 11.92 -44.60 58.42
N PHE A 364 11.89 -43.81 59.50
CA PHE A 364 10.90 -42.74 59.63
C PHE A 364 11.34 -41.59 58.72
N PRO A 365 10.59 -41.25 57.67
CA PRO A 365 10.96 -40.15 56.77
C PRO A 365 10.88 -38.82 57.53
N ASN A 366 11.76 -37.88 57.19
CA ASN A 366 11.59 -36.49 57.61
C ASN A 366 10.35 -35.92 56.93
N LEU A 367 9.49 -35.19 57.63
CA LEU A 367 8.26 -34.64 57.06
C LEU A 367 8.49 -33.20 56.61
N ALA A 368 8.22 -32.90 55.34
CA ALA A 368 8.20 -31.54 54.81
C ALA A 368 6.75 -31.07 54.61
N LEU A 369 6.45 -29.86 55.08
CA LEU A 369 5.18 -29.18 54.83
C LEU A 369 5.34 -28.31 53.59
N ASP A 370 4.47 -28.51 52.60
CA ASP A 370 4.44 -27.71 51.39
C ASP A 370 3.10 -26.99 51.26
N PHE A 371 3.17 -25.66 51.14
CA PHE A 371 2.04 -24.75 50.99
C PHE A 371 2.38 -23.71 49.93
N LEU A 372 1.87 -23.91 48.72
CA LEU A 372 2.07 -22.98 47.62
C LEU A 372 0.73 -22.67 46.97
N LYS A 373 0.37 -21.38 46.95
CA LYS A 373 -0.70 -20.87 46.10
C LYS A 373 -0.13 -19.81 45.17
N SER A 374 -0.20 -20.05 43.87
CA SER A 374 0.30 -19.17 42.83
C SER A 374 -0.80 -18.89 41.83
N ASN A 375 -1.03 -17.62 41.52
CA ASN A 375 -1.95 -17.18 40.47
C ASN A 375 -1.16 -16.32 39.49
N GLY A 376 -1.44 -16.47 38.19
CA GLY A 376 -0.80 -15.69 37.14
C GLY A 376 -1.77 -15.38 36.02
N ASP A 377 -1.86 -14.09 35.68
CA ASP A 377 -2.72 -13.58 34.62
C ASP A 377 -1.85 -13.00 33.50
N ALA A 378 -2.17 -13.33 32.26
CA ALA A 378 -1.51 -12.80 31.08
C ALA A 378 -2.55 -12.31 30.08
N ARG A 379 -2.31 -11.13 29.48
CA ARG A 379 -3.15 -10.56 28.43
C ARG A 379 -2.30 -10.21 27.22
N LEU A 380 -2.71 -10.70 26.05
CA LEU A 380 -2.12 -10.39 24.76
C LEU A 380 -3.16 -9.65 23.92
N VAL A 381 -2.77 -8.51 23.35
CA VAL A 381 -3.58 -7.76 22.38
C VAL A 381 -2.71 -7.49 21.16
N ALA A 382 -3.15 -7.95 20.00
CA ALA A 382 -2.52 -7.65 18.72
C ALA A 382 -3.54 -6.94 17.82
N SER A 383 -3.22 -5.72 17.37
CA SER A 383 -4.11 -4.87 16.58
C SER A 383 -3.51 -4.41 15.24
N PRO A 384 -3.13 -5.34 14.34
CA PRO A 384 -2.60 -5.00 13.03
C PRO A 384 -3.67 -4.41 12.10
N ASN A 385 -3.24 -3.51 11.22
CA ASN A 385 -4.09 -2.88 10.23
C ASN A 385 -3.43 -2.88 8.85
N VAL A 386 -4.24 -2.89 7.81
CA VAL A 386 -3.76 -2.91 6.42
C VAL A 386 -4.75 -2.23 5.49
N ARG A 387 -4.24 -1.42 4.56
CA ARG A 387 -5.03 -0.80 3.49
C ARG A 387 -4.78 -1.55 2.19
N VAL A 388 -5.85 -2.00 1.54
CA VAL A 388 -5.77 -2.82 0.33
C VAL A 388 -6.80 -2.33 -0.70
N LEU A 389 -6.43 -2.41 -1.98
CA LEU A 389 -7.33 -2.16 -3.09
C LEU A 389 -8.32 -3.32 -3.24
N SER A 390 -9.54 -3.01 -3.66
CA SER A 390 -10.57 -4.02 -3.89
C SER A 390 -10.15 -4.98 -5.02
N GLY A 391 -10.16 -6.28 -4.74
CA GLY A 391 -9.75 -7.35 -5.65
C GLY A 391 -8.26 -7.67 -5.63
N GLU A 392 -7.44 -6.92 -4.88
CA GLU A 392 -6.01 -7.17 -4.73
C GLU A 392 -5.72 -7.87 -3.40
N VAL A 393 -4.66 -8.68 -3.37
CA VAL A 393 -4.21 -9.35 -2.15
C VAL A 393 -3.23 -8.44 -1.40
N GLY A 394 -3.52 -8.16 -0.12
CA GLY A 394 -2.59 -7.53 0.81
C GLY A 394 -2.06 -8.52 1.82
N GLU A 395 -0.75 -8.48 2.09
CA GLU A 395 -0.09 -9.32 3.09
C GLU A 395 0.71 -8.47 4.07
N VAL A 396 0.59 -8.78 5.36
CA VAL A 396 1.32 -8.12 6.45
C VAL A 396 1.93 -9.20 7.35
N ASN A 397 3.26 -9.18 7.46
CA ASN A 397 4.04 -10.10 8.28
C ASN A 397 4.84 -9.30 9.31
N ILE A 398 4.41 -9.34 10.57
CA ILE A 398 5.03 -8.62 11.69
C ILE A 398 5.50 -9.65 12.70
N GLY A 399 6.80 -9.79 12.88
CA GLY A 399 7.35 -10.81 13.75
C GLY A 399 8.86 -10.93 13.70
N GLU A 400 9.37 -11.90 14.45
CA GLU A 400 10.77 -12.28 14.53
C GLU A 400 10.94 -13.70 13.98
N LYS A 401 12.09 -13.97 13.36
CA LYS A 401 12.48 -15.32 12.96
C LYS A 401 13.33 -15.92 14.05
N ILE A 402 12.88 -17.03 14.62
CA ILE A 402 13.67 -17.78 15.60
C ILE A 402 14.31 -18.99 14.93
N SER A 403 15.54 -19.32 15.30
CA SER A 403 16.20 -20.53 14.83
C SER A 403 15.83 -21.72 15.72
N THR A 404 15.43 -22.82 15.10
CA THR A 404 15.29 -24.14 15.72
C THR A 404 16.43 -25.03 15.26
N THR A 405 17.00 -25.79 16.19
CA THR A 405 18.09 -26.72 15.91
C THR A 405 17.52 -28.07 15.51
N GLN A 406 17.92 -28.58 14.34
CA GLN A 406 17.63 -29.95 13.90
C GLN A 406 18.93 -30.75 13.80
N SER A 407 19.08 -31.75 14.65
CA SER A 407 20.20 -32.71 14.58
C SER A 407 19.77 -33.93 13.78
N GLN A 408 20.39 -34.14 12.63
CA GLN A 408 20.24 -35.38 11.86
C GLN A 408 21.44 -36.27 12.18
N ILE A 409 21.18 -37.48 12.68
CA ILE A 409 22.22 -38.50 12.83
C ILE A 409 22.25 -39.27 11.51
N SER A 410 23.22 -38.95 10.65
CA SER A 410 23.45 -39.71 9.43
C SER A 410 24.07 -41.06 9.79
N GLY A 411 23.31 -42.14 9.70
CA GLY A 411 23.83 -43.49 9.83
C GLY A 411 24.66 -43.83 8.60
N LEU A 412 25.97 -44.04 8.78
CA LEU A 412 26.83 -44.50 7.71
C LEU A 412 26.41 -45.92 7.31
N GLY A 413 25.85 -46.08 6.11
CA GLY A 413 25.47 -47.37 5.55
C GLY A 413 26.68 -48.26 5.34
N GLY A 414 26.98 -49.12 6.31
CA GLY A 414 27.99 -50.17 6.22
C GLY A 414 27.40 -51.44 5.62
N THR A 415 27.92 -51.83 4.47
CA THR A 415 27.67 -53.11 3.78
C THR A 415 27.86 -54.31 4.71
N SER A 416 26.91 -55.24 4.60
CA SER A 416 26.88 -56.63 5.06
C SER A 416 28.19 -57.25 5.58
N GLY A 417 28.14 -57.71 6.85
CA GLY A 417 28.86 -58.91 7.28
C GLY A 417 30.02 -58.70 8.26
N ALA A 418 29.72 -58.48 9.55
CA ALA A 418 30.55 -58.99 10.66
C ALA A 418 29.82 -58.79 11.99
N THR A 419 29.55 -59.90 12.66
CA THR A 419 29.08 -59.97 14.05
C THR A 419 30.16 -59.46 15.00
N THR A 420 29.98 -58.29 15.62
CA THR A 420 30.44 -57.97 16.99
C THR A 420 29.85 -56.64 17.43
N ALA A 421 29.05 -56.68 18.50
CA ALA A 421 28.47 -55.53 19.15
C ALA A 421 29.55 -54.75 19.94
N ALA A 422 30.28 -53.86 19.27
CA ALA A 422 31.21 -52.92 19.94
C ALA A 422 31.65 -51.70 19.10
N SER A 423 30.95 -51.31 18.02
CA SER A 423 31.36 -50.16 17.19
C SER A 423 30.19 -49.26 16.78
N SER A 424 29.45 -48.74 17.77
CA SER A 424 28.47 -47.66 17.60
C SER A 424 28.66 -46.57 18.67
N LEU A 425 29.92 -46.23 18.97
CA LEU A 425 30.27 -45.18 19.93
C LEU A 425 31.31 -44.17 19.40
N LEU A 426 31.79 -44.32 18.17
CA LEU A 426 32.79 -43.41 17.60
C LEU A 426 32.49 -43.17 16.12
N GLY A 427 31.93 -42.01 15.77
CA GLY A 427 32.00 -41.48 14.40
C GLY A 427 30.69 -41.07 13.70
N GLY A 428 29.53 -41.09 14.37
CA GLY A 428 28.35 -40.43 13.82
C GLY A 428 28.51 -38.91 13.92
N ALA A 429 28.97 -38.24 12.85
CA ALA A 429 28.96 -36.79 12.81
C ALA A 429 27.50 -36.32 12.90
N ALA A 430 27.09 -35.81 14.06
CA ALA A 430 25.80 -35.18 14.23
C ALA A 430 25.80 -33.88 13.41
N GLN A 431 25.22 -33.93 12.22
CA GLN A 431 25.04 -32.74 11.40
C GLN A 431 23.90 -31.93 12.01
N THR A 432 24.28 -30.80 12.61
CA THR A 432 23.32 -29.85 13.20
C THR A 432 22.97 -28.82 12.14
N SER A 433 21.71 -28.80 11.72
CA SER A 433 21.15 -27.81 10.80
C SER A 433 20.25 -26.84 11.57
N PHE A 434 20.17 -25.60 11.11
CA PHE A 434 19.28 -24.59 11.67
C PHE A 434 18.10 -24.37 10.71
N SER A 435 16.88 -24.50 11.21
CA SER A 435 15.66 -24.09 10.50
C SER A 435 15.13 -22.82 11.15
N TYR A 436 14.59 -21.89 10.36
CA TYR A 436 14.01 -20.65 10.89
C TYR A 436 12.48 -20.73 10.84
N GLU A 437 11.84 -20.46 11.96
CA GLU A 437 10.38 -20.40 12.09
C GLU A 437 9.96 -18.95 12.35
N ASP A 438 8.90 -18.50 11.66
CA ASP A 438 8.32 -17.16 11.84
C ASP A 438 7.45 -17.12 13.11
N VAL A 439 7.78 -16.25 14.06
CA VAL A 439 6.98 -15.96 15.25
C VAL A 439 6.44 -14.55 15.14
N GLY A 440 5.13 -14.38 15.21
CA GLY A 440 4.47 -13.09 15.06
C GLY A 440 3.12 -13.21 14.40
N VAL A 441 2.64 -12.11 13.83
CA VAL A 441 1.34 -11.99 13.19
C VAL A 441 1.51 -11.89 11.68
N LYS A 442 0.92 -12.84 10.95
CA LYS A 442 0.86 -12.93 9.49
C LYS A 442 -0.59 -12.84 9.06
N ILE A 443 -0.90 -11.83 8.25
CA ILE A 443 -2.25 -11.55 7.78
C ILE A 443 -2.22 -11.44 6.28
N LYS A 444 -3.10 -12.17 5.64
CA LYS A 444 -3.34 -12.09 4.22
C LYS A 444 -4.82 -11.80 4.01
N VAL A 445 -5.11 -10.74 3.28
CA VAL A 445 -6.47 -10.25 3.08
C VAL A 445 -6.70 -9.92 1.62
N GLU A 446 -7.91 -10.19 1.15
CA GLU A 446 -8.38 -9.89 -0.19
C GLU A 446 -9.79 -9.31 -0.05
N PRO A 447 -9.93 -7.98 0.05
CA PRO A 447 -11.24 -7.35 0.13
C PRO A 447 -11.84 -7.20 -1.26
N ARG A 448 -13.16 -7.32 -1.35
CA ARG A 448 -13.95 -7.03 -2.54
C ARG A 448 -15.15 -6.18 -2.15
N VAL A 449 -15.20 -4.97 -2.69
CA VAL A 449 -16.30 -4.02 -2.45
C VAL A 449 -17.43 -4.31 -3.43
N ASN A 450 -18.63 -4.52 -2.90
CA ASN A 450 -19.84 -4.71 -3.71
C ASN A 450 -20.52 -3.36 -3.97
N ASN A 451 -21.36 -3.30 -5.01
CA ASN A 451 -22.08 -2.07 -5.37
C ASN A 451 -23.02 -1.54 -4.29
N ASN A 452 -23.47 -2.40 -3.37
CA ASN A 452 -24.30 -2.01 -2.22
C ASN A 452 -23.49 -1.44 -1.04
N GLY A 453 -22.17 -1.27 -1.18
CA GLY A 453 -21.29 -0.75 -0.14
C GLY A 453 -20.85 -1.80 0.90
N GLU A 454 -21.27 -3.06 0.75
CA GLU A 454 -20.79 -4.15 1.59
C GLU A 454 -19.44 -4.67 1.11
N ILE A 455 -18.60 -5.07 2.06
CA ILE A 455 -17.24 -5.51 1.84
C ILE A 455 -17.21 -7.03 2.05
N THR A 456 -16.97 -7.78 0.98
CA THR A 456 -16.64 -9.20 1.09
C THR A 456 -15.15 -9.32 1.36
N LEU A 457 -14.77 -9.84 2.52
CA LEU A 457 -13.40 -9.99 2.95
C LEU A 457 -13.02 -11.47 2.99
N LYS A 458 -12.05 -11.88 2.18
CA LYS A 458 -11.33 -13.14 2.36
C LYS A 458 -10.10 -12.86 3.21
N ILE A 459 -10.00 -13.55 4.34
CA ILE A 459 -8.94 -13.34 5.33
C ILE A 459 -8.30 -14.66 5.74
N GLU A 460 -6.98 -14.64 5.80
CA GLU A 460 -6.14 -15.67 6.38
C GLU A 460 -5.26 -14.98 7.43
N SER A 461 -5.46 -15.31 8.70
CA SER A 461 -4.70 -14.77 9.82
C SER A 461 -3.99 -15.91 10.53
N LEU A 462 -2.68 -15.78 10.70
CA LEU A 462 -1.83 -16.68 11.45
C LEU A 462 -1.09 -15.89 12.51
N VAL A 463 -1.31 -16.24 13.77
CA VAL A 463 -0.56 -15.71 14.91
C VAL A 463 0.25 -16.83 15.54
N THR A 464 1.56 -16.66 15.52
CA THR A 464 2.51 -17.56 16.15
C THR A 464 3.12 -16.85 17.36
N THR A 465 3.08 -17.48 18.52
CA THR A 465 3.64 -16.96 19.78
C THR A 465 4.63 -17.95 20.37
N LEU A 466 5.69 -17.47 21.02
CA LEU A 466 6.60 -18.31 21.79
C LEU A 466 5.98 -18.66 23.15
N LYS A 467 5.96 -19.94 23.55
CA LYS A 467 5.47 -20.35 24.87
C LYS A 467 6.54 -20.10 25.94
N SER A 468 6.12 -19.65 27.12
CA SER A 468 6.99 -19.51 28.29
C SER A 468 7.51 -20.88 28.74
N GLY A 469 8.83 -21.01 28.91
CA GLY A 469 9.51 -22.27 29.28
C GLY A 469 10.24 -22.99 28.14
N SER A 470 10.32 -22.38 26.96
CA SER A 470 11.06 -22.92 25.81
C SER A 470 12.53 -23.20 26.15
N THR A 471 13.01 -24.40 25.84
CA THR A 471 14.44 -24.75 25.97
C THR A 471 15.26 -24.09 24.86
N PRO A 472 16.47 -23.55 25.15
CA PRO A 472 17.37 -23.07 24.11
C PRO A 472 17.61 -24.15 23.03
N GLY A 473 17.34 -23.82 21.76
CA GLY A 473 17.48 -24.73 20.61
C GLY A 473 16.23 -25.54 20.22
N ARG A 474 15.20 -25.59 21.08
CA ARG A 474 13.89 -26.22 20.77
C ARG A 474 12.73 -25.36 21.30
N PRO A 475 12.34 -24.31 20.55
CA PRO A 475 11.27 -23.42 20.97
C PRO A 475 9.90 -24.06 20.81
N ASP A 476 9.08 -24.01 21.87
CA ASP A 476 7.67 -24.41 21.80
C ASP A 476 6.83 -23.24 21.27
N LEU A 477 6.20 -23.43 20.11
CA LEU A 477 5.39 -22.41 19.44
C LEU A 477 3.89 -22.68 19.64
N GLY A 478 3.15 -21.64 20.05
CA GLY A 478 1.70 -21.59 19.93
C GLY A 478 1.33 -21.05 18.55
N LYS A 479 0.42 -21.73 17.83
CA LYS A 479 -0.08 -21.30 16.53
C LYS A 479 -1.60 -21.13 16.59
N ARG A 480 -2.09 -19.98 16.12
CA ARG A 480 -3.51 -19.63 16.01
C ARG A 480 -3.78 -19.25 14.56
N GLU A 481 -4.53 -20.06 13.84
CA GLU A 481 -4.77 -19.87 12.40
C GLU A 481 -6.27 -19.80 12.12
N ILE A 482 -6.67 -18.80 11.34
CA ILE A 482 -8.05 -18.59 10.90
C ILE A 482 -8.05 -18.30 9.40
N LYS A 483 -8.84 -19.06 8.64
CA LYS A 483 -9.07 -18.85 7.20
C LYS A 483 -10.56 -18.81 6.95
N THR A 484 -11.06 -17.68 6.47
CA THR A 484 -12.50 -17.50 6.28
C THR A 484 -12.81 -16.40 5.28
N ILE A 485 -14.05 -16.42 4.78
CA ILE A 485 -14.62 -15.40 3.90
C ILE A 485 -15.89 -14.90 4.59
N ALA A 486 -15.95 -13.60 4.86
CA ALA A 486 -17.14 -12.98 5.43
C ALA A 486 -17.53 -11.74 4.65
N ARG A 487 -18.78 -11.33 4.82
CA ARG A 487 -19.32 -10.11 4.23
C ARG A 487 -19.72 -9.17 5.38
N LEU A 488 -19.21 -7.96 5.34
CA LEU A 488 -19.35 -6.94 6.37
C LEU A 488 -19.96 -5.68 5.76
N ARG A 489 -20.71 -4.91 6.55
CA ARG A 489 -21.03 -3.53 6.17
C ARG A 489 -19.82 -2.62 6.42
N ASP A 490 -19.83 -1.46 5.77
CA ASP A 490 -18.82 -0.43 5.99
C ASP A 490 -18.79 0.02 7.47
N GLY A 491 -17.62 -0.08 8.10
CA GLY A 491 -17.42 0.28 9.50
C GLY A 491 -17.92 -0.75 10.52
N GLU A 492 -18.51 -1.86 10.08
CA GLU A 492 -18.98 -2.92 10.96
C GLU A 492 -17.81 -3.71 11.55
N THR A 493 -17.81 -3.90 12.86
CA THR A 493 -16.92 -4.84 13.55
C THR A 493 -17.66 -6.16 13.71
N ALA A 494 -17.11 -7.24 13.16
CA ALA A 494 -17.62 -8.58 13.39
C ALA A 494 -16.62 -9.43 14.18
N ILE A 495 -17.15 -10.37 14.95
CA ILE A 495 -16.38 -11.39 15.65
C ILE A 495 -16.28 -12.59 14.72
N PHE A 496 -15.06 -12.95 14.34
CA PHE A 496 -14.80 -14.00 13.35
C PHE A 496 -14.51 -15.35 13.98
N GLY A 497 -14.09 -15.34 15.24
CA GLY A 497 -13.82 -16.55 15.98
C GLY A 497 -13.44 -16.26 17.42
N GLY A 498 -13.61 -17.26 18.26
CA GLY A 498 -13.11 -17.26 19.62
C GLY A 498 -12.92 -18.69 20.12
N LEU A 499 -12.12 -18.84 21.16
CA LEU A 499 -11.88 -20.11 21.82
C LEU A 499 -11.87 -19.87 23.32
N LEU A 500 -12.71 -20.61 24.04
CA LEU A 500 -12.68 -20.71 25.49
C LEU A 500 -12.11 -22.07 25.84
N LYS A 501 -11.01 -22.11 26.58
CA LYS A 501 -10.39 -23.36 27.06
C LYS A 501 -10.27 -23.32 28.58
N ASP A 502 -10.81 -24.33 29.26
CA ASP A 502 -10.67 -24.52 30.70
C ASP A 502 -10.07 -25.90 30.96
N GLU A 503 -8.95 -25.95 31.66
CA GLU A 503 -8.19 -27.16 31.97
C GLU A 503 -7.95 -27.24 33.47
N GLU A 504 -8.44 -28.30 34.12
CA GLU A 504 -8.24 -28.56 35.55
C GLU A 504 -7.54 -29.92 35.73
N GLN A 505 -6.39 -29.90 36.40
CA GLN A 505 -5.62 -31.09 36.76
C GLN A 505 -5.53 -31.20 38.29
N LYS A 506 -6.16 -32.24 38.84
CA LYS A 506 -6.06 -32.59 40.25
C LYS A 506 -5.22 -33.86 40.41
N SER A 507 -4.13 -33.75 41.15
CA SER A 507 -3.30 -34.87 41.57
C SER A 507 -3.32 -34.97 43.08
N LEU A 508 -3.57 -36.17 43.59
CA LEU A 508 -3.47 -36.48 45.01
C LEU A 508 -2.37 -37.52 45.19
N GLN A 509 -1.40 -37.19 46.02
CA GLN A 509 -0.31 -38.08 46.41
C GLN A 509 -0.40 -38.29 47.92
N GLY A 510 -0.05 -39.47 48.42
CA GLY A 510 -0.10 -39.73 49.85
C GLY A 510 0.27 -41.14 50.22
N ILE A 511 0.35 -41.40 51.52
CA ILE A 511 0.69 -42.73 52.05
C ILE A 511 -0.43 -43.71 51.72
N TRP A 512 -0.04 -44.87 51.16
CA TRP A 512 -0.99 -45.93 50.83
C TRP A 512 -1.82 -46.33 52.05
N GLY A 513 -3.16 -46.36 51.90
CA GLY A 513 -4.11 -46.69 52.96
C GLY A 513 -4.58 -45.52 53.83
N LEU A 514 -3.69 -44.57 54.19
CA LEU A 514 -4.08 -43.39 55.00
C LEU A 514 -4.63 -42.24 54.16
N SER A 515 -4.24 -42.13 52.90
CA SER A 515 -4.67 -41.07 51.99
C SER A 515 -6.16 -41.11 51.62
N SER A 516 -6.82 -42.26 51.76
CA SER A 516 -8.25 -42.44 51.43
C SER A 516 -9.21 -42.12 52.58
N ILE A 517 -8.71 -41.93 53.81
CA ILE A 517 -9.55 -41.65 54.98
C ILE A 517 -9.99 -40.17 54.95
N PRO A 518 -11.30 -39.85 55.06
CA PRO A 518 -11.76 -38.46 55.14
C PRO A 518 -11.12 -37.76 56.35
N LEU A 519 -10.77 -36.47 56.20
CA LEU A 519 -9.95 -35.65 57.12
C LEU A 519 -8.48 -36.06 57.26
N ILE A 520 -8.17 -37.32 57.59
CA ILE A 520 -6.79 -37.77 57.82
C ILE A 520 -5.98 -37.75 56.53
N GLY A 521 -6.58 -38.18 55.41
CA GLY A 521 -5.96 -38.16 54.09
C GLY A 521 -5.70 -36.75 53.56
N LYS A 522 -6.44 -35.73 54.02
CA LYS A 522 -6.17 -34.32 53.68
C LYS A 522 -5.01 -33.73 54.48
N LEU A 523 -4.77 -34.21 55.71
CA LEU A 523 -3.63 -33.79 56.53
C LEU A 523 -2.34 -34.50 56.09
N LEU A 524 -2.41 -35.79 55.79
CA LEU A 524 -1.26 -36.65 55.48
C LEU A 524 -1.01 -36.88 53.98
N GLY A 525 -1.84 -36.30 53.13
CA GLY A 525 -1.69 -36.32 51.68
C GLY A 525 -1.20 -34.98 51.14
N HIS A 526 -0.62 -35.00 49.95
CA HIS A 526 -0.22 -33.86 49.14
C HIS A 526 -1.18 -33.72 47.96
N THR A 527 -1.94 -32.63 47.95
CA THR A 527 -2.87 -32.31 46.86
C THR A 527 -2.24 -31.23 45.99
N ASN A 528 -2.15 -31.50 44.69
CA ASN A 528 -1.74 -30.55 43.67
C ASN A 528 -2.91 -30.29 42.73
N ASN A 529 -3.38 -29.04 42.69
CA ASN A 529 -4.50 -28.60 41.87
C ASN A 529 -4.04 -27.48 40.95
N THR A 530 -3.99 -27.78 39.66
CA THR A 530 -3.62 -26.83 38.60
C THR A 530 -4.85 -26.50 37.78
N LYS A 531 -5.16 -25.22 37.63
CA LYS A 531 -6.21 -24.69 36.74
C LYS A 531 -5.60 -23.77 35.72
N ALA A 532 -5.94 -23.94 34.45
CA ALA A 532 -5.52 -23.09 33.36
C ALA A 532 -6.72 -22.73 32.49
N LYS A 533 -7.01 -21.44 32.38
CA LYS A 533 -8.07 -20.89 31.52
C LYS A 533 -7.46 -20.04 30.43
N THR A 534 -7.96 -20.17 29.21
CA THR A 534 -7.49 -19.40 28.06
C THR A 534 -8.68 -18.99 27.19
N ASP A 535 -8.84 -17.68 27.06
CA ASP A 535 -9.92 -17.05 26.30
C ASP A 535 -9.30 -16.29 25.14
N VAL A 536 -9.69 -16.63 23.91
CA VAL A 536 -9.21 -16.01 22.68
C VAL A 536 -10.39 -15.42 21.93
N LEU A 537 -10.27 -14.18 21.48
CA LEU A 537 -11.26 -13.47 20.67
C LEU A 537 -10.58 -12.81 19.47
N LEU A 538 -11.09 -13.10 18.26
CA LEU A 538 -10.67 -12.43 17.03
C LEU A 538 -11.81 -11.58 16.48
N THR A 539 -11.55 -10.28 16.36
CA THR A 539 -12.47 -9.32 15.74
C THR A 539 -11.84 -8.67 14.52
N ILE A 540 -12.66 -8.34 13.53
CA ILE A 540 -12.24 -7.66 12.32
C ILE A 540 -13.23 -6.54 12.03
N ARG A 541 -12.69 -5.40 11.62
CA ARG A 541 -13.45 -4.25 11.13
C ARG A 541 -12.91 -3.81 9.78
N ALA A 542 -13.79 -3.68 8.80
CA ALA A 542 -13.43 -3.19 7.46
C ALA A 542 -14.09 -1.82 7.21
N VAL A 543 -13.32 -0.85 6.75
CA VAL A 543 -13.77 0.52 6.48
C VAL A 543 -13.45 0.88 5.04
N LEU A 544 -14.45 1.34 4.30
CA LEU A 544 -14.33 1.81 2.93
C LEU A 544 -13.70 3.21 2.93
N VAL A 545 -12.49 3.34 2.38
CA VAL A 545 -11.77 4.62 2.32
C VAL A 545 -12.17 5.42 1.08
N ARG A 546 -12.35 4.74 -0.05
CA ARG A 546 -12.71 5.35 -1.34
C ARG A 546 -13.64 4.43 -2.11
N LYS A 547 -14.70 5.00 -2.70
CA LYS A 547 -15.62 4.31 -3.61
C LYS A 547 -15.49 4.84 -5.04
N PRO A 548 -15.60 4.00 -6.07
CA PRO A 548 -15.74 4.47 -7.44
C PRO A 548 -17.03 5.28 -7.57
N VAL A 549 -16.96 6.45 -8.21
CA VAL A 549 -18.14 7.23 -8.57
C VAL A 549 -18.71 6.64 -9.86
N LEU A 550 -19.84 5.94 -9.74
CA LEU A 550 -20.63 5.50 -10.88
C LEU A 550 -21.65 6.58 -11.20
N THR A 551 -21.62 7.08 -12.43
CA THR A 551 -22.56 8.11 -12.93
C THR A 551 -23.75 7.44 -13.63
N GLU A 552 -24.88 8.15 -13.75
CA GLU A 552 -26.04 7.66 -14.51
C GLU A 552 -25.68 7.34 -15.98
N GLN A 553 -24.67 8.04 -16.53
CA GLN A 553 -24.14 7.78 -17.88
C GLN A 553 -23.42 6.44 -18.00
N ASP A 554 -22.81 5.93 -16.92
CA ASP A 554 -22.13 4.63 -16.90
C ASP A 554 -23.14 3.47 -16.90
N MET A 555 -24.39 3.72 -16.47
CA MET A 555 -25.48 2.72 -16.44
C MET A 555 -26.36 2.76 -17.70
N ALA A 556 -26.26 3.81 -18.51
CA ALA A 556 -27.06 3.96 -19.72
C ALA A 556 -26.54 3.05 -20.85
N PRO A 557 -27.42 2.41 -21.63
CA PRO A 557 -27.00 1.66 -22.79
C PRO A 557 -26.37 2.59 -23.84
N PHE A 558 -25.18 2.25 -24.30
CA PHE A 558 -24.49 3.00 -25.35
C PHE A 558 -24.94 2.52 -26.73
N ASN A 559 -25.57 3.41 -27.52
CA ASN A 559 -25.87 3.15 -28.92
C ASN A 559 -24.76 3.73 -29.82
N PRO A 560 -23.98 2.89 -30.52
CA PRO A 560 -22.91 3.36 -31.40
C PRO A 560 -23.43 4.20 -32.58
N GLU A 561 -24.67 4.02 -33.02
CA GLU A 561 -25.23 4.77 -34.15
C GLU A 561 -25.53 6.23 -33.78
N ASP A 562 -25.99 6.50 -32.56
CA ASP A 562 -26.25 7.86 -32.08
C ASP A 562 -24.95 8.66 -31.92
N ALA A 563 -23.84 7.98 -31.59
CA ALA A 563 -22.51 8.59 -31.54
C ALA A 563 -22.04 9.06 -32.92
N THR A 564 -22.32 8.33 -34.01
CA THR A 564 -21.98 8.78 -35.39
C THR A 564 -22.71 10.04 -35.82
N SER A 565 -23.93 10.28 -35.31
CA SER A 565 -24.67 11.50 -35.62
C SER A 565 -24.04 12.75 -35.01
N LYS A 566 -23.28 12.59 -33.91
CA LYS A 566 -22.51 13.65 -33.23
C LYS A 566 -21.04 13.72 -33.65
N ALA A 567 -20.44 12.58 -34.05
CA ALA A 567 -19.02 12.44 -34.37
C ALA A 567 -18.74 12.27 -35.88
N GLY A 568 -19.75 12.41 -36.74
CA GLY A 568 -19.59 12.36 -38.19
C GLY A 568 -18.65 13.46 -38.72
N PRO A 569 -18.16 13.34 -39.97
CA PRO A 569 -17.17 14.26 -40.57
C PRO A 569 -17.71 15.67 -40.87
N PHE A 570 -18.87 16.04 -40.33
CA PHE A 570 -19.54 17.31 -40.54
C PHE A 570 -19.69 18.01 -39.19
N ALA A 571 -19.29 19.29 -39.12
CA ALA A 571 -19.49 20.09 -37.92
C ALA A 571 -21.00 20.21 -37.63
N PRO A 572 -21.51 19.82 -36.45
CA PRO A 572 -22.86 20.19 -36.05
C PRO A 572 -22.90 21.70 -35.91
N VAL A 573 -23.60 22.38 -36.84
CA VAL A 573 -24.02 23.76 -36.63
C VAL A 573 -25.02 23.71 -35.48
N ALA A 574 -24.61 24.17 -34.30
CA ALA A 574 -25.55 24.48 -33.25
C ALA A 574 -26.63 25.40 -33.87
N PRO A 575 -27.92 25.04 -33.83
CA PRO A 575 -28.93 25.98 -34.24
C PRO A 575 -28.72 27.23 -33.40
N LYS A 576 -28.49 28.37 -34.05
CA LYS A 576 -28.65 29.67 -33.40
C LYS A 576 -30.11 29.75 -32.97
N LYS A 577 -30.43 29.17 -31.82
CA LYS A 577 -31.58 29.57 -31.04
C LYS A 577 -31.28 31.02 -30.69
N ALA A 578 -31.91 31.92 -31.43
CA ALA A 578 -32.05 33.31 -31.03
C ALA A 578 -32.58 33.26 -29.60
N LYS A 579 -31.69 33.52 -28.65
CA LYS A 579 -32.06 33.70 -27.25
C LYS A 579 -32.84 35.00 -27.25
N ALA A 580 -34.17 34.89 -27.20
CA ALA A 580 -35.03 36.03 -26.92
C ALA A 580 -34.49 36.69 -25.64
N PRO A 581 -34.28 38.01 -25.64
CA PRO A 581 -33.73 38.68 -24.47
C PRO A 581 -34.78 38.66 -23.37
N VAL A 582 -34.53 37.84 -22.34
CA VAL A 582 -35.17 38.00 -21.04
C VAL A 582 -34.52 39.22 -20.38
N PRO A 583 -35.27 40.24 -19.97
CA PRO A 583 -34.69 41.40 -19.31
C PRO A 583 -34.26 40.98 -17.89
N ALA A 584 -32.95 40.97 -17.64
CA ALA A 584 -32.42 40.89 -16.29
C ALA A 584 -32.36 42.31 -15.66
N PRO A 585 -32.61 42.46 -14.35
CA PRO A 585 -32.71 43.74 -13.68
C PRO A 585 -31.36 44.46 -13.59
N VAL A 586 -31.39 45.77 -13.78
CA VAL A 586 -30.25 46.68 -13.70
C VAL A 586 -29.78 46.78 -12.25
N ALA A 587 -28.54 46.36 -11.98
CA ALA A 587 -27.77 46.79 -10.81
C ALA A 587 -26.73 47.86 -11.25
N PRO A 588 -26.47 48.90 -10.44
CA PRO A 588 -25.67 50.05 -10.86
C PRO A 588 -24.17 49.77 -10.87
N LYS A 589 -23.50 50.30 -11.90
CA LYS A 589 -22.05 50.25 -12.13
C LYS A 589 -21.31 51.22 -11.19
N PRO A 590 -20.21 50.80 -10.52
CA PRO A 590 -19.37 51.72 -9.74
C PRO A 590 -18.48 52.60 -10.65
N PRO A 591 -18.06 53.80 -10.17
CA PRO A 591 -17.37 54.82 -10.97
C PRO A 591 -15.91 54.47 -11.30
N PRO A 592 -15.34 55.08 -12.36
CA PRO A 592 -14.04 54.72 -12.92
C PRO A 592 -12.87 55.28 -12.11
N VAL A 593 -11.83 54.46 -11.94
CA VAL A 593 -10.51 54.84 -11.40
C VAL A 593 -9.62 55.32 -12.55
N PRO A 594 -8.83 56.41 -12.39
CA PRO A 594 -7.90 56.90 -13.41
C PRO A 594 -6.69 55.96 -13.63
N PRO A 595 -6.07 55.99 -14.83
CA PRO A 595 -5.04 55.03 -15.23
C PRO A 595 -3.66 55.32 -14.60
N MET A 596 -3.00 54.27 -14.13
CA MET A 596 -1.59 54.27 -13.69
C MET A 596 -0.65 54.10 -14.90
N PRO A 597 0.55 54.73 -14.91
CA PRO A 597 1.51 54.61 -16.01
C PRO A 597 2.20 53.23 -16.06
N PRO A 598 2.70 52.80 -17.24
CA PRO A 598 3.30 51.49 -17.45
C PRO A 598 4.73 51.38 -16.87
N PRO A 599 5.14 50.20 -16.34
CA PRO A 599 6.51 49.94 -15.90
C PRO A 599 7.48 49.66 -17.08
N PRO A 600 8.79 49.86 -16.90
CA PRO A 600 9.80 49.72 -17.95
C PRO A 600 10.13 48.25 -18.33
N PRO A 601 10.77 48.01 -19.49
CA PRO A 601 11.01 46.67 -20.01
C PRO A 601 12.17 45.96 -19.28
N ILE A 602 11.95 44.71 -18.91
CA ILE A 602 12.98 43.78 -18.44
C ILE A 602 13.51 43.00 -19.65
N VAL A 603 14.82 43.09 -19.90
CA VAL A 603 15.56 42.32 -20.89
C VAL A 603 15.82 40.92 -20.34
N GLN A 604 15.39 39.87 -21.05
CA GLN A 604 15.78 38.49 -20.76
C GLN A 604 16.89 38.03 -21.74
N PRO A 605 17.88 37.24 -21.28
CA PRO A 605 18.93 36.68 -22.13
C PRO A 605 18.47 35.43 -22.90
N THR A 606 19.03 35.29 -24.10
CA THR A 606 18.85 34.22 -25.08
C THR A 606 19.31 32.83 -24.55
N PRO A 607 18.54 31.75 -24.72
CA PRO A 607 19.06 30.38 -24.59
C PRO A 607 19.83 29.93 -25.85
N ALA A 608 21.03 29.38 -25.62
CA ALA A 608 21.89 28.80 -26.64
C ALA A 608 21.37 27.46 -27.19
N GLN A 609 21.68 27.22 -28.47
CA GLN A 609 21.31 26.05 -29.27
C GLN A 609 22.23 24.85 -28.97
N PRO A 610 21.73 23.60 -28.85
CA PRO A 610 22.57 22.41 -28.76
C PRO A 610 23.07 21.95 -30.16
N PRO A 611 24.27 21.33 -30.26
CA PRO A 611 24.86 20.88 -31.52
C PRO A 611 24.26 19.56 -32.06
N PRO A 612 24.38 19.28 -33.38
CA PRO A 612 23.82 18.08 -34.02
C PRO A 612 24.68 16.81 -33.87
N PRO A 613 24.08 15.61 -33.92
CA PRO A 613 24.80 14.32 -33.85
C PRO A 613 25.38 13.85 -35.22
N PRO A 614 26.48 13.05 -35.22
CA PRO A 614 27.10 12.51 -36.43
C PRO A 614 26.50 11.15 -36.93
N PRO A 615 26.77 10.74 -38.19
CA PRO A 615 26.01 9.71 -38.93
C PRO A 615 26.54 8.26 -38.77
N PRO A 616 25.76 7.24 -39.22
CA PRO A 616 26.07 5.81 -39.03
C PRO A 616 26.72 5.11 -40.25
N GLY A 617 27.40 3.99 -40.00
CA GLY A 617 27.92 3.02 -40.98
C GLY A 617 28.02 1.60 -40.38
N PRO A 618 28.29 0.54 -41.18
CA PRO A 618 27.23 -0.35 -41.70
C PRO A 618 27.30 -1.83 -41.23
N ASP A 619 26.23 -2.55 -41.57
CA ASP A 619 25.87 -3.96 -41.30
C ASP A 619 26.84 -5.05 -41.81
N ASN A 620 26.76 -6.23 -41.17
CA ASN A 620 26.97 -7.54 -41.82
C ASN A 620 26.10 -8.63 -41.17
N GLY A 621 25.34 -9.38 -41.99
CA GLY A 621 24.30 -10.37 -41.62
C GLY A 621 24.77 -11.81 -41.33
N THR A 622 23.99 -12.60 -40.56
CA THR A 622 23.06 -13.73 -40.91
C THR A 622 23.71 -15.15 -40.96
N PRO A 623 23.00 -16.31 -40.87
CA PRO A 623 21.58 -16.64 -40.51
C PRO A 623 21.35 -17.95 -39.64
N ASP A 624 20.05 -18.27 -39.38
CA ASP A 624 19.39 -19.59 -39.05
C ASP A 624 19.52 -20.19 -37.61
N ALA A 625 18.53 -20.85 -36.94
CA ALA A 625 17.31 -21.58 -37.35
C ALA A 625 16.23 -21.76 -36.21
N LYS A 626 14.95 -21.87 -36.63
CA LYS A 626 13.73 -22.57 -36.11
C LYS A 626 13.49 -22.91 -34.60
N PRO A 627 12.29 -22.63 -34.02
CA PRO A 627 11.90 -23.09 -32.66
C PRO A 627 10.97 -24.33 -32.65
N GLY A 628 11.20 -25.23 -31.68
CA GLY A 628 10.30 -26.28 -31.23
C GLY A 628 10.09 -26.19 -29.69
N ALA A 629 8.87 -26.46 -29.22
CA ALA A 629 8.35 -26.19 -27.88
C ALA A 629 8.75 -27.25 -26.80
N PRO A 630 8.32 -27.16 -25.52
CA PRO A 630 9.15 -26.74 -24.39
C PRO A 630 9.44 -27.85 -23.37
N ALA A 631 10.62 -27.82 -22.75
CA ALA A 631 10.86 -28.45 -21.45
C ALA A 631 10.54 -27.44 -20.35
N LEU A 632 9.89 -27.89 -19.27
CA LEU A 632 9.52 -27.06 -18.12
C LEU A 632 10.73 -26.26 -17.59
N PRO A 633 10.56 -24.98 -17.23
CA PRO A 633 11.65 -24.20 -16.65
C PRO A 633 11.98 -24.70 -15.22
N PRO A 634 13.27 -24.87 -14.88
CA PRO A 634 13.71 -25.10 -13.51
C PRO A 634 13.47 -23.84 -12.65
N ALA A 635 13.23 -24.04 -11.36
CA ALA A 635 12.99 -22.97 -10.38
C ALA A 635 14.11 -21.92 -10.40
N PRO A 636 13.80 -20.62 -10.19
CA PRO A 636 14.81 -19.57 -10.21
C PRO A 636 15.78 -19.74 -9.04
N SER A 637 17.06 -19.94 -9.34
CA SER A 637 18.16 -19.82 -8.39
C SER A 637 18.37 -18.33 -8.06
N ASP A 638 18.09 -17.95 -6.82
CA ASP A 638 18.32 -16.59 -6.30
C ASP A 638 19.83 -16.36 -6.21
N LEU A 639 20.36 -15.33 -6.88
CA LEU A 639 21.80 -15.03 -6.88
C LEU A 639 22.18 -14.35 -5.55
N VAL A 640 23.07 -14.97 -4.77
CA VAL A 640 23.46 -14.44 -3.45
C VAL A 640 24.97 -14.33 -3.32
N PHE A 641 25.44 -13.17 -2.85
CA PHE A 641 26.83 -12.94 -2.44
C PHE A 641 26.94 -12.91 -0.92
N PHE A 642 27.95 -13.53 -0.35
CA PHE A 642 28.20 -13.47 1.09
C PHE A 642 29.66 -13.25 1.41
N MET A 643 29.89 -12.43 2.42
CA MET A 643 31.23 -12.13 2.93
C MET A 643 31.56 -13.04 4.12
N SER A 644 32.78 -13.59 4.15
CA SER A 644 33.31 -14.38 5.25
C SER A 644 34.71 -13.91 5.64
N PRO A 645 35.01 -13.75 6.96
CA PRO A 645 34.08 -13.83 8.08
C PRO A 645 33.09 -12.64 8.11
N VAL A 646 31.91 -12.84 8.70
CA VAL A 646 30.86 -11.80 8.83
C VAL A 646 31.25 -10.75 9.89
N ALA A 647 32.03 -11.16 10.89
CA ALA A 647 32.61 -10.28 11.91
C ALA A 647 34.06 -10.66 12.17
N SER A 648 34.94 -9.67 12.31
CA SER A 648 36.36 -9.87 12.65
C SER A 648 36.89 -8.75 13.54
N GLU A 649 37.68 -9.10 14.56
CA GLU A 649 38.36 -8.13 15.41
C GLU A 649 39.86 -8.10 15.07
N ILE A 650 40.42 -6.92 14.84
CA ILE A 650 41.84 -6.70 14.50
C ILE A 650 42.40 -5.49 15.24
N LYS A 651 43.71 -5.43 15.45
CA LYS A 651 44.35 -4.22 16.01
C LYS A 651 44.66 -3.18 14.93
N VAL A 652 44.83 -1.91 15.31
CA VAL A 652 45.37 -0.89 14.39
C VAL A 652 46.72 -1.35 13.80
N GLY A 653 46.82 -1.36 12.46
CA GLY A 653 47.97 -1.84 11.68
C GLY A 653 47.94 -3.33 11.31
N GLU A 654 46.96 -4.09 11.80
CA GLU A 654 46.79 -5.51 11.46
C GLU A 654 45.97 -5.69 10.18
N LYS A 655 46.28 -6.76 9.43
CA LYS A 655 45.62 -7.09 8.16
C LYS A 655 44.51 -8.10 8.36
N VAL A 656 43.40 -7.93 7.64
CA VAL A 656 42.27 -8.88 7.59
C VAL A 656 41.99 -9.27 6.14
N ARG A 657 41.64 -10.54 5.94
CA ARG A 657 41.17 -11.07 4.66
C ARG A 657 39.68 -11.33 4.74
N ILE A 658 38.92 -10.72 3.83
CA ILE A 658 37.48 -10.95 3.70
C ILE A 658 37.23 -11.61 2.35
N SER A 659 36.74 -12.85 2.37
CA SER A 659 36.38 -13.58 1.16
C SER A 659 34.93 -13.29 0.79
N LEU A 660 34.70 -12.92 -0.45
CA LEU A 660 33.40 -12.77 -1.07
C LEU A 660 33.11 -14.04 -1.85
N THR A 661 32.05 -14.75 -1.50
CA THR A 661 31.61 -16.00 -2.13
C THR A 661 30.24 -15.79 -2.76
N VAL A 662 29.97 -16.45 -3.88
CA VAL A 662 28.69 -16.38 -4.59
C VAL A 662 28.02 -17.75 -4.63
N SER A 663 26.69 -17.75 -4.60
CA SER A 663 25.82 -18.92 -4.72
C SER A 663 24.63 -18.58 -5.64
N GLY A 664 24.17 -19.54 -6.44
CA GLY A 664 23.11 -19.31 -7.45
C GLY A 664 23.59 -18.56 -8.69
N GLY A 665 24.89 -18.62 -8.99
CA GLY A 665 25.58 -17.92 -10.07
C GLY A 665 25.78 -18.74 -11.35
N GLY A 666 25.12 -19.89 -11.50
CA GLY A 666 25.09 -20.62 -12.77
C GLY A 666 24.58 -19.70 -13.88
N GLY A 667 25.16 -19.70 -15.08
CA GLY A 667 24.73 -18.79 -16.15
C GLY A 667 25.24 -17.35 -16.07
N LEU A 668 25.86 -16.91 -14.98
CA LEU A 668 26.39 -15.55 -14.82
C LEU A 668 27.52 -15.31 -15.83
N SER A 669 27.36 -14.33 -16.72
CA SER A 669 28.30 -14.02 -17.80
C SER A 669 29.16 -12.79 -17.49
N SER A 670 28.58 -11.76 -16.88
CA SER A 670 29.30 -10.54 -16.50
C SER A 670 28.53 -9.74 -15.47
N GLY A 671 29.20 -8.80 -14.83
CA GLY A 671 28.54 -7.89 -13.91
C GLY A 671 29.50 -6.91 -13.28
N THR A 672 28.92 -5.97 -12.54
CA THR A 672 29.65 -4.97 -11.77
C THR A 672 29.14 -4.95 -10.33
N LEU A 673 30.06 -4.87 -9.38
CA LEU A 673 29.78 -4.81 -7.94
C LEU A 673 30.47 -3.59 -7.35
N GLU A 674 29.75 -2.78 -6.58
CA GLU A 674 30.33 -1.63 -5.85
C GLU A 674 30.37 -1.93 -4.36
N LEU A 675 31.58 -1.94 -3.80
CA LEU A 675 31.85 -2.11 -2.38
C LEU A 675 32.17 -0.75 -1.76
N ARG A 676 31.61 -0.45 -0.60
CA ARG A 676 31.94 0.74 0.18
C ARG A 676 32.82 0.35 1.36
N LEU A 677 34.02 0.91 1.39
CA LEU A 677 34.98 0.77 2.47
C LEU A 677 34.97 2.04 3.34
N PRO A 678 34.80 1.91 4.66
CA PRO A 678 34.82 3.04 5.58
C PRO A 678 36.26 3.56 5.76
N PRO A 679 36.44 4.83 6.19
CA PRO A 679 37.76 5.46 6.31
C PRO A 679 38.70 4.79 7.33
N GLY A 680 38.16 3.98 8.25
CA GLY A 680 38.95 3.22 9.23
C GLY A 680 39.67 1.98 8.67
N LEU A 681 39.44 1.63 7.41
CA LEU A 681 40.08 0.49 6.73
C LEU A 681 40.82 0.96 5.47
N ARG A 682 42.06 0.50 5.30
CA ARG A 682 42.83 0.67 4.07
C ARG A 682 42.72 -0.58 3.19
N PHE A 683 42.39 -0.38 1.92
CA PHE A 683 42.43 -1.45 0.92
C PHE A 683 43.87 -1.73 0.48
N LEU A 684 44.32 -2.97 0.59
CA LEU A 684 45.67 -3.40 0.18
C LEU A 684 45.68 -4.12 -1.17
N GLY A 685 44.66 -4.93 -1.45
CA GLY A 685 44.57 -5.66 -2.71
C GLY A 685 43.36 -6.58 -2.83
N LEU A 686 43.12 -7.04 -4.06
CA LEU A 686 42.06 -7.99 -4.42
C LEU A 686 42.71 -9.22 -5.06
N SER A 687 42.36 -10.41 -4.55
CA SER A 687 42.68 -11.67 -5.21
C SER A 687 41.42 -12.23 -5.87
N PRO A 688 41.39 -12.46 -7.20
CA PRO A 688 40.26 -13.10 -7.87
C PRO A 688 40.01 -14.51 -7.33
N GLY A 689 38.74 -14.87 -7.15
CA GLY A 689 38.35 -16.20 -6.72
C GLY A 689 38.06 -17.15 -7.89
N GLU A 690 38.10 -18.46 -7.60
CA GLU A 690 37.92 -19.53 -8.60
C GLU A 690 36.60 -19.45 -9.35
N PHE A 691 35.55 -18.85 -8.76
CA PHE A 691 34.28 -18.65 -9.46
C PHE A 691 34.42 -17.77 -10.71
N VAL A 692 35.34 -16.79 -10.69
CA VAL A 692 35.55 -15.91 -11.86
C VAL A 692 36.64 -16.48 -12.77
N THR A 693 37.71 -17.03 -12.19
CA THR A 693 38.90 -17.46 -12.95
C THR A 693 38.82 -18.88 -13.50
N GLY A 694 37.96 -19.74 -12.95
CA GLY A 694 37.87 -21.17 -13.32
C GLY A 694 37.53 -21.42 -14.79
N ASP A 695 36.80 -20.51 -15.44
CA ASP A 695 36.39 -20.62 -16.84
C ASP A 695 37.06 -19.57 -17.75
N GLY A 696 38.26 -19.10 -17.39
CA GLY A 696 39.01 -18.11 -18.17
C GLY A 696 38.44 -16.69 -18.09
N GLY A 697 37.64 -16.40 -17.05
CA GLY A 697 37.10 -15.07 -16.80
C GLY A 697 38.12 -14.09 -16.19
N SER A 698 37.79 -12.81 -16.23
CA SER A 698 38.59 -11.73 -15.65
C SER A 698 37.80 -10.97 -14.57
N LEU A 699 38.53 -10.49 -13.57
CA LEU A 699 38.03 -9.60 -12.51
C LEU A 699 38.93 -8.36 -12.48
N GLU A 700 38.36 -7.21 -12.81
CA GLU A 700 39.05 -5.92 -12.78
C GLU A 700 38.54 -5.07 -11.63
N GLN A 701 39.44 -4.30 -11.02
CA GLN A 701 39.13 -3.36 -9.94
C GLN A 701 39.32 -1.92 -10.41
N PHE A 702 38.37 -1.06 -10.07
CA PHE A 702 38.41 0.36 -10.34
C PHE A 702 38.23 1.12 -9.02
N PRO A 703 39.21 1.92 -8.58
CA PRO A 703 39.05 2.75 -7.41
C PRO A 703 38.06 3.89 -7.71
N GLY A 704 36.98 3.96 -6.96
CA GLY A 704 36.00 5.05 -6.98
C GLY A 704 36.38 6.17 -6.00
N LYS A 705 35.72 7.32 -6.14
CA LYS A 705 35.82 8.41 -5.15
C LYS A 705 35.13 7.99 -3.83
N ASP A 706 35.56 8.54 -2.70
CA ASP A 706 34.93 8.37 -1.37
C ASP A 706 34.94 6.94 -0.77
N GLY A 707 35.98 6.16 -1.04
CA GLY A 707 36.15 4.82 -0.44
C GLY A 707 35.30 3.73 -1.11
N ILE A 708 34.76 3.99 -2.30
CA ILE A 708 34.03 3.01 -3.11
C ILE A 708 35.02 2.23 -3.98
N LEU A 709 34.98 0.90 -3.93
CA LEU A 709 35.72 0.00 -4.80
C LEU A 709 34.76 -0.67 -5.78
N ARG A 710 34.93 -0.41 -7.08
CA ARG A 710 34.10 -1.01 -8.13
C ARG A 710 34.82 -2.22 -8.73
N LEU A 711 34.17 -3.37 -8.71
CA LEU A 711 34.64 -4.61 -9.32
C LEU A 711 33.85 -4.87 -10.59
N VAL A 712 34.52 -5.18 -11.68
CA VAL A 712 33.91 -5.56 -12.96
C VAL A 712 34.41 -6.95 -13.31
N PHE A 713 33.51 -7.89 -13.56
CA PHE A 713 33.89 -9.24 -13.93
C PHE A 713 33.24 -9.69 -15.23
N LYS A 714 33.92 -10.58 -15.94
CA LYS A 714 33.42 -11.31 -17.11
C LYS A 714 33.84 -12.77 -16.98
N ARG A 715 32.94 -13.69 -17.24
CA ARG A 715 33.20 -15.14 -17.23
C ARG A 715 32.31 -15.87 -18.24
N SER A 716 32.61 -17.14 -18.52
CA SER A 716 31.74 -17.97 -19.36
C SER A 716 30.41 -18.27 -18.63
N PRO A 717 29.24 -18.20 -19.31
CA PRO A 717 27.95 -18.55 -18.71
C PRO A 717 27.81 -20.06 -18.38
N THR A 718 28.72 -20.91 -18.85
CA THR A 718 28.73 -22.36 -18.54
C THR A 718 29.38 -22.71 -17.20
N GLY A 719 29.77 -21.70 -16.41
CA GLY A 719 30.55 -21.90 -15.19
C GLY A 719 29.79 -22.46 -13.99
N THR A 720 30.54 -22.77 -12.93
CA THR A 720 30.04 -23.31 -11.66
C THR A 720 28.98 -22.42 -11.02
N ASP A 721 28.02 -23.02 -10.31
CA ASP A 721 26.88 -22.31 -9.71
C ASP A 721 27.22 -21.60 -8.39
N ALA A 722 28.27 -22.03 -7.69
CA ALA A 722 28.72 -21.40 -6.45
C ALA A 722 30.26 -21.48 -6.32
N GLY A 723 30.85 -20.52 -5.61
CA GLY A 723 32.29 -20.53 -5.34
C GLY A 723 32.83 -19.18 -4.86
N PRO A 724 34.11 -19.14 -4.45
CA PRO A 724 34.77 -17.90 -4.05
C PRO A 724 34.85 -16.94 -5.25
N PHE A 725 34.31 -15.75 -5.11
CA PHE A 725 34.27 -14.71 -6.13
C PHE A 725 35.52 -13.83 -6.09
N ALA A 726 35.89 -13.32 -4.92
CA ALA A 726 37.11 -12.54 -4.71
C ALA A 726 37.50 -12.49 -3.23
N THR A 727 38.76 -12.24 -2.93
CA THR A 727 39.24 -12.02 -1.56
C THR A 727 39.84 -10.63 -1.43
N LEU A 728 39.33 -9.85 -0.49
CA LEU A 728 39.77 -8.50 -0.15
C LEU A 728 40.83 -8.58 0.94
N GLU A 729 41.97 -7.94 0.74
CA GLU A 729 42.96 -7.69 1.80
C GLU A 729 42.82 -6.25 2.31
N LEU A 730 42.51 -6.10 3.60
CA LEU A 730 42.28 -4.82 4.26
C LEU A 730 43.22 -4.66 5.47
N GLU A 731 43.50 -3.42 5.88
CA GLU A 731 44.30 -3.09 7.07
C GLU A 731 43.58 -2.07 7.95
N GLY A 732 43.58 -2.28 9.27
CA GLY A 732 42.96 -1.36 10.23
C GLY A 732 43.77 -0.08 10.43
N LEU A 733 43.16 1.08 10.24
CA LEU A 733 43.83 2.39 10.40
C LEU A 733 43.45 3.13 11.68
N SER A 734 42.20 3.00 12.12
CA SER A 734 41.68 3.73 13.29
C SER A 734 40.72 2.87 14.09
N ALA A 735 40.84 2.91 15.41
CA ALA A 735 39.96 2.17 16.31
C ALA A 735 38.48 2.54 16.07
N GLY A 736 37.62 1.52 16.01
CA GLY A 736 36.19 1.68 15.77
C GLY A 736 35.58 0.59 14.88
N ASN A 737 34.25 0.65 14.78
CA ASN A 737 33.48 -0.26 13.93
C ASN A 737 33.55 0.20 12.47
N ALA A 738 34.05 -0.66 11.61
CA ALA A 738 34.28 -0.41 10.20
C ALA A 738 33.50 -1.45 9.35
N PRO A 739 32.22 -1.19 9.02
CA PRO A 739 31.42 -2.09 8.19
C PRO A 739 31.83 -2.01 6.73
N VAL A 740 32.14 -3.15 6.12
CA VAL A 740 32.36 -3.30 4.67
C VAL A 740 31.02 -3.65 4.03
N LEU A 741 30.54 -2.76 3.15
CA LEU A 741 29.20 -2.86 2.58
C LEU A 741 29.26 -3.12 1.08
N ILE A 742 28.37 -3.95 0.56
CA ILE A 742 28.07 -3.97 -0.88
C ILE A 742 26.95 -2.96 -1.11
N GLN A 743 27.24 -1.93 -1.91
CA GLN A 743 26.34 -0.80 -2.15
C GLN A 743 25.41 -1.06 -3.34
N SER A 744 25.94 -1.65 -4.40
CA SER A 744 25.17 -1.99 -5.60
C SER A 744 25.79 -3.17 -6.36
N GLY A 745 24.95 -3.88 -7.12
CA GLY A 745 25.37 -4.97 -8.01
C GLY A 745 24.48 -5.03 -9.24
N GLN A 746 25.08 -5.04 -10.42
CA GLN A 746 24.40 -5.28 -11.70
C GLN A 746 24.98 -6.55 -12.31
N PHE A 747 24.14 -7.55 -12.57
CA PHE A 747 24.56 -8.85 -13.03
C PHE A 747 23.82 -9.25 -14.29
N LEU A 748 24.53 -9.90 -15.21
CA LEU A 748 23.98 -10.42 -16.45
C LEU A 748 24.14 -11.95 -16.47
N MET A 749 23.04 -12.64 -16.75
CA MET A 749 23.01 -14.07 -17.05
C MET A 749 22.81 -14.21 -18.56
N GLY A 750 23.89 -14.45 -19.30
CA GLY A 750 23.89 -14.24 -20.76
C GLY A 750 23.70 -12.76 -21.10
N THR A 751 22.54 -12.39 -21.66
CA THR A 751 22.12 -11.01 -21.98
C THR A 751 21.02 -10.46 -21.06
N SER A 752 20.49 -11.28 -20.14
CA SER A 752 19.39 -10.92 -19.26
C SER A 752 19.89 -10.38 -17.92
N PRO A 753 19.38 -9.23 -17.44
CA PRO A 753 19.71 -8.72 -16.11
C PRO A 753 19.08 -9.58 -15.01
N ILE A 754 19.86 -9.86 -13.97
CA ILE A 754 19.41 -10.58 -12.76
C ILE A 754 19.74 -9.76 -11.51
N SER A 755 18.82 -9.75 -10.54
CA SER A 755 19.05 -9.14 -9.24
C SER A 755 19.82 -10.09 -8.33
N GLY A 756 20.84 -9.59 -7.64
CA GLY A 756 21.55 -10.32 -6.61
C GLY A 756 21.20 -9.81 -5.21
N ARG A 757 21.26 -10.68 -4.21
CA ARG A 757 21.22 -10.34 -2.79
C ARG A 757 22.62 -10.46 -2.21
N TRP A 758 22.92 -9.72 -1.14
CA TRP A 758 24.25 -9.78 -0.54
C TRP A 758 24.24 -9.63 0.99
N SER A 759 25.26 -10.19 1.64
CA SER A 759 25.58 -9.93 3.05
C SER A 759 26.78 -9.00 3.19
N ASN A 760 26.77 -8.19 4.25
CA ASN A 760 27.85 -7.28 4.60
C ASN A 760 28.73 -7.89 5.71
N ALA A 761 29.95 -7.38 5.85
CA ALA A 761 30.88 -7.78 6.91
C ALA A 761 31.18 -6.61 7.85
N LEU A 762 31.40 -6.89 9.13
CA LEU A 762 31.83 -5.92 10.14
C LEU A 762 33.26 -6.21 10.59
N VAL A 763 34.15 -5.23 10.44
CA VAL A 763 35.49 -5.29 11.02
C VAL A 763 35.55 -4.33 12.21
N THR A 764 35.91 -4.85 13.38
CA THR A 764 36.13 -4.03 14.58
C THR A 764 37.63 -3.84 14.74
N VAL A 765 38.09 -2.58 14.64
CA VAL A 765 39.50 -2.24 14.88
C VAL A 765 39.66 -1.82 16.34
N GLN A 766 40.52 -2.52 17.09
CA GLN A 766 40.86 -2.23 18.49
C GLN A 766 42.12 -1.38 18.62
#